data_AF-A0A4P9Z6S1-F1
#
_entry.id   AF-A0A4P9Z6S1-F1
#
_cell.length_a   1.000
_cell.length_b   1.000
_cell.length_c   1.000
_cell.angle_alpha   90.00
_cell.angle_beta   90.00
_cell.angle_gamma   90.00
#
_symmetry.space_group_name_H-M   'P 1'
#
loop_
_entity.id
_entity.type
_entity.pdbx_description
1 polymer ?
#
loop_
_entity_poly.entity_id
_entity_poly.type
_entity_poly.pdbx_seq_one_letter_code
_entity_poly.pdbx_strand_id
1 'polypeptide(L)'
;MQVLYGRHHVRVFRFSLRLVRNESIAEDLISEVFLDVWRQAGKFEGRSAVSTWLLAITRFKALSALRKRKDAELDDETAAAIEDTSDNPEVTVAKKDTSNALRNCLTALSPEHREIVDLVYYHEKSVEEVAEIVGIPENTVKTRLFYARKKLAELLKAAGQTADREPTELEALLPFHAAGTLNLRDARRVDEALASDPDLARQYAAIQDEYAETILLNESLGAPSSRAMQKLFAAIDAEPARKSVSFNPLMRAVGFFSSLSPRTLAYAGVAGAVLVLLQAGVIGTVLVKDRAGGNFQTAAFPAQSTAGTFGLIRFAPDAKADDIAQLLNNYNASIVSGPKAGMFRVQFGDKALSKQDAVQLMTRLQAEKIGKRSFIRTKSRMRPLRSIALIAAVVTLAAPQAFAQYSGMSMRTGPSMNVGPRININPTIRYSPNIQYDGYSDPGPRPRVMRNLDQGGPEDISPRKRPGKAKSTPAAIDNTYVAKEVLIEIAGNPTDAQADDIARRHRLTRVQSQSFALTDSTFFRWRIPDGRSVDAVVRELVAGGNVKAAQRNNIFKLQQNATPAAARPEGDPMQYALAKMRLPEAHALSVGADVTIAVIDSGIDVTHPELAGVITGTFDALNNGEGPHPHGTSIAGVIAAHARLMGTAPSSHLLAIRAFGDKKSGAESTSFLILKSLDYALAKNARIINMSFAGPHDPAMERGLAAAAAKGIVLVAAAGNAGAKSPPLYPAADRNVIAVTAIDQSDKLFAQSNRGSYVAISAPGVDILSPAPDGKYQMSSGTSLSAAYVSGVAALMIARNPGISSADVRATLISTARDLGPKGRDDQFGAGQADAFSAVSAVAPAPMAAASDNGDKR
;
A
#
# COMPACT_ATOMS: atom_id res chain seq x y z
N MET A 1 -8.92 -16.11 11.80
CA MET A 1 -10.36 -15.76 11.69
C MET A 1 -11.32 -16.83 12.19
N GLN A 2 -11.15 -18.11 11.84
CA GLN A 2 -12.12 -19.19 12.17
C GLN A 2 -12.58 -19.21 13.65
N VAL A 3 -11.68 -19.01 14.61
CA VAL A 3 -12.03 -18.94 16.05
C VAL A 3 -12.98 -17.78 16.38
N LEU A 4 -12.67 -16.57 15.88
CA LEU A 4 -13.51 -15.37 16.06
C LEU A 4 -14.89 -15.55 15.43
N TYR A 5 -14.94 -16.05 14.19
CA TYR A 5 -16.18 -16.32 13.48
C TYR A 5 -17.01 -17.38 14.21
N GLY A 6 -16.44 -18.57 14.46
CA GLY A 6 -17.10 -19.67 15.15
C GLY A 6 -17.69 -19.27 16.51
N ARG A 7 -16.97 -18.45 17.29
CA ARG A 7 -17.37 -18.01 18.63
C ARG A 7 -18.46 -16.93 18.63
N HIS A 8 -18.60 -16.11 17.58
CA HIS A 8 -19.47 -14.93 17.60
C HIS A 8 -20.51 -14.80 16.47
N HIS A 9 -20.39 -15.53 15.35
CA HIS A 9 -21.25 -15.35 14.16
C HIS A 9 -22.76 -15.45 14.47
N VAL A 10 -23.21 -16.49 15.19
CA VAL A 10 -24.63 -16.66 15.57
C VAL A 10 -25.16 -15.46 16.36
N ARG A 11 -24.33 -14.84 17.20
CA ARG A 11 -24.72 -13.68 18.03
C ARG A 11 -24.78 -12.40 17.21
N VAL A 12 -23.84 -12.22 16.26
CA VAL A 12 -23.85 -11.11 15.30
C VAL A 12 -25.08 -11.21 14.39
N PHE A 13 -25.32 -12.37 13.75
CA PHE A 13 -26.48 -12.61 12.91
C PHE A 13 -27.81 -12.33 13.62
N ARG A 14 -28.03 -12.93 14.80
CA ARG A 14 -29.24 -12.69 15.63
C ARG A 14 -29.36 -11.25 16.13
N PHE A 15 -28.33 -10.42 16.02
CA PHE A 15 -28.39 -8.99 16.32
C PHE A 15 -28.67 -8.17 15.06
N SER A 16 -27.97 -8.44 13.95
CA SER A 16 -28.27 -7.91 12.61
C SER A 16 -29.75 -8.11 12.26
N LEU A 17 -30.24 -9.35 12.33
CA LEU A 17 -31.61 -9.72 11.95
C LEU A 17 -32.68 -8.97 12.78
N ARG A 18 -32.40 -8.67 14.05
CA ARG A 18 -33.29 -7.85 14.89
C ARG A 18 -33.29 -6.36 14.53
N LEU A 19 -32.22 -5.86 13.90
CA LEU A 19 -32.10 -4.48 13.44
C LEU A 19 -32.70 -4.30 12.03
N VAL A 20 -32.36 -5.17 11.08
CA VAL A 20 -32.78 -5.01 9.67
C VAL A 20 -34.06 -5.76 9.28
N ARG A 21 -34.49 -6.75 10.07
CA ARG A 21 -35.71 -7.57 9.86
C ARG A 21 -35.81 -8.25 8.48
N ASN A 22 -34.67 -8.45 7.82
CA ASN A 22 -34.53 -9.16 6.55
C ASN A 22 -33.37 -10.15 6.70
N GLU A 23 -33.57 -11.40 6.31
CA GLU A 23 -32.61 -12.48 6.51
C GLU A 23 -31.39 -12.34 5.59
N SER A 24 -31.57 -12.13 4.28
CA SER A 24 -30.48 -11.90 3.33
C SER A 24 -29.62 -10.70 3.75
N ILE A 25 -30.22 -9.55 4.04
CA ILE A 25 -29.46 -8.37 4.51
C ILE A 25 -28.74 -8.68 5.83
N ALA A 26 -29.33 -9.51 6.71
CA ALA A 26 -28.67 -9.89 7.95
C ALA A 26 -27.49 -10.85 7.74
N GLU A 27 -27.54 -11.73 6.74
CA GLU A 27 -26.44 -12.62 6.31
C GLU A 27 -25.30 -11.83 5.66
N ASP A 28 -25.60 -10.94 4.72
CA ASP A 28 -24.63 -10.03 4.08
C ASP A 28 -23.88 -9.19 5.14
N LEU A 29 -24.64 -8.67 6.12
CA LEU A 29 -24.09 -7.94 7.27
C LEU A 29 -23.21 -8.79 8.19
N ILE A 30 -23.31 -10.13 8.22
CA ILE A 30 -22.33 -10.96 8.94
C ILE A 30 -20.96 -10.78 8.26
N SER A 31 -20.91 -11.03 6.96
CA SER A 31 -19.69 -11.02 6.16
C SER A 31 -19.02 -9.65 6.25
N GLU A 32 -19.77 -8.57 6.04
CA GLU A 32 -19.28 -7.20 6.21
C GLU A 32 -18.74 -6.92 7.62
N VAL A 33 -19.42 -7.36 8.69
CA VAL A 33 -18.99 -7.10 10.06
C VAL A 33 -17.69 -7.83 10.40
N PHE A 34 -17.55 -9.11 10.04
CA PHE A 34 -16.32 -9.85 10.34
C PHE A 34 -15.14 -9.39 9.46
N LEU A 35 -15.40 -8.94 8.23
CA LEU A 35 -14.41 -8.30 7.36
C LEU A 35 -13.95 -6.94 7.94
N ASP A 36 -14.88 -6.10 8.39
CA ASP A 36 -14.56 -4.83 9.06
C ASP A 36 -13.80 -5.05 10.37
N VAL A 37 -14.14 -6.07 11.16
CA VAL A 37 -13.42 -6.42 12.40
C VAL A 37 -11.99 -6.86 12.11
N TRP A 38 -11.76 -7.58 11.02
CA TRP A 38 -10.42 -7.93 10.54
C TRP A 38 -9.64 -6.68 10.12
N ARG A 39 -10.22 -5.85 9.24
CA ARG A 39 -9.62 -4.58 8.76
C ARG A 39 -9.37 -3.58 9.89
N GLN A 40 -10.20 -3.57 10.93
CA GLN A 40 -10.13 -2.64 12.07
C GLN A 40 -9.46 -3.24 13.32
N ALA A 41 -8.90 -4.47 13.26
CA ALA A 41 -8.28 -5.15 14.41
C ALA A 41 -7.21 -4.29 15.12
N GLY A 42 -6.43 -3.50 14.37
CA GLY A 42 -5.44 -2.57 14.91
C GLY A 42 -6.00 -1.41 15.73
N LYS A 43 -7.30 -1.09 15.58
CA LYS A 43 -8.02 -0.07 16.37
C LYS A 43 -8.64 -0.64 17.64
N PHE A 44 -8.55 -1.94 17.90
CA PHE A 44 -9.08 -2.53 19.13
C PHE A 44 -8.19 -2.20 20.33
N GLU A 45 -8.68 -1.30 21.18
CA GLU A 45 -7.89 -0.81 22.31
C GLU A 45 -7.89 -1.72 23.53
N GLY A 46 -8.86 -2.64 23.68
CA GLY A 46 -9.04 -3.47 24.88
C GLY A 46 -9.89 -2.81 25.97
N ARG A 47 -10.38 -1.59 25.74
CA ARG A 47 -11.26 -0.83 26.67
C ARG A 47 -12.68 -1.42 26.83
N SER A 48 -13.03 -2.43 26.04
CA SER A 48 -14.31 -3.16 26.13
C SER A 48 -14.12 -4.61 25.71
N ALA A 49 -15.03 -5.50 26.13
CA ALA A 49 -15.07 -6.88 25.68
C ALA A 49 -15.20 -6.96 24.14
N VAL A 50 -14.50 -7.91 23.50
CA VAL A 50 -14.50 -8.09 22.03
C VAL A 50 -15.92 -8.29 21.51
N SER A 51 -16.74 -9.04 22.27
CA SER A 51 -18.16 -9.24 21.99
C SER A 51 -19.03 -7.98 22.09
N THR A 52 -18.59 -6.93 22.77
CA THR A 52 -19.27 -5.62 22.83
C THR A 52 -18.85 -4.74 21.65
N TRP A 53 -17.55 -4.73 21.33
CA TRP A 53 -17.01 -4.04 20.16
C TRP A 53 -17.60 -4.56 18.83
N LEU A 54 -17.70 -5.89 18.70
CA LEU A 54 -18.39 -6.56 17.57
C LEU A 54 -19.80 -6.00 17.36
N LEU A 55 -20.64 -5.97 18.41
CA LEU A 55 -22.03 -5.52 18.32
C LEU A 55 -22.15 -4.02 18.00
N ALA A 56 -21.16 -3.20 18.39
CA ALA A 56 -21.11 -1.80 18.00
C ALA A 56 -20.89 -1.63 16.49
N ILE A 57 -19.97 -2.40 15.91
CA ILE A 57 -19.72 -2.45 14.45
C ILE A 57 -20.98 -2.95 13.72
N THR A 58 -21.61 -4.04 14.21
CA THR A 58 -22.86 -4.56 13.66
C THR A 58 -23.98 -3.52 13.65
N ARG A 59 -24.14 -2.75 14.73
CA ARG A 59 -25.15 -1.68 14.82
C ARG A 59 -24.89 -0.58 13.78
N PHE A 60 -23.63 -0.17 13.59
CA PHE A 60 -23.29 0.85 12.59
C PHE A 60 -23.58 0.37 11.17
N LYS A 61 -23.14 -0.84 10.81
CA LYS A 61 -23.37 -1.45 9.49
C LYS A 61 -24.86 -1.62 9.19
N ALA A 62 -25.64 -2.16 10.13
CA ALA A 62 -27.09 -2.29 9.99
C ALA A 62 -27.80 -0.94 9.79
N LEU A 63 -27.39 0.11 10.52
CA LEU A 63 -27.91 1.47 10.32
C LEU A 63 -27.51 2.07 8.97
N SER A 64 -26.33 1.73 8.44
CA SER A 64 -25.88 2.15 7.11
C SER A 64 -26.70 1.48 6.00
N ALA A 65 -26.90 0.16 6.08
CA ALA A 65 -27.73 -0.60 5.14
C ALA A 65 -29.18 -0.09 5.11
N LEU A 66 -29.76 0.25 6.27
CA LEU A 66 -31.10 0.84 6.36
C LEU A 66 -31.18 2.27 5.78
N ARG A 67 -30.07 3.00 5.67
CA ARG A 67 -30.02 4.34 5.04
C ARG A 67 -29.78 4.30 3.53
N LYS A 68 -28.97 3.34 3.05
CA LYS A 68 -28.65 3.18 1.62
C LYS A 68 -29.86 2.88 0.73
N ARG A 69 -30.97 2.42 1.31
CA ARG A 69 -32.16 1.94 0.58
C ARG A 69 -33.06 3.07 0.04
N LYS A 70 -32.47 4.17 -0.45
CA LYS A 70 -33.20 5.34 -0.95
C LYS A 70 -32.69 5.94 -2.28
N ASP A 71 -31.68 5.32 -2.90
CA ASP A 71 -31.24 5.64 -4.26
C ASP A 71 -31.73 4.54 -5.21
N ALA A 72 -32.04 4.90 -6.46
CA ALA A 72 -33.04 4.22 -7.29
C ALA A 72 -32.61 2.88 -7.92
N GLU A 73 -33.61 2.06 -8.26
CA GLU A 73 -33.47 0.90 -9.15
C GLU A 73 -33.23 1.37 -10.59
N LEU A 74 -32.29 0.73 -11.30
CA LEU A 74 -32.04 0.94 -12.73
C LEU A 74 -33.05 0.14 -13.56
N ASP A 75 -33.39 0.61 -14.75
CA ASP A 75 -34.33 -0.06 -15.65
C ASP A 75 -33.72 -1.24 -16.43
N ASP A 76 -34.59 -2.13 -16.90
CA ASP A 76 -34.24 -3.33 -17.66
C ASP A 76 -33.61 -3.01 -19.03
N GLU A 77 -33.88 -1.83 -19.58
CA GLU A 77 -33.34 -1.39 -20.89
C GLU A 77 -31.84 -1.06 -20.77
N THR A 78 -31.43 -0.42 -19.68
CA THR A 78 -30.02 -0.19 -19.34
C THR A 78 -29.29 -1.50 -19.02
N ALA A 79 -29.96 -2.47 -18.41
CA ALA A 79 -29.38 -3.77 -18.08
C ALA A 79 -29.15 -4.67 -19.32
N ALA A 80 -30.06 -4.62 -20.31
CA ALA A 80 -29.97 -5.40 -21.54
C ALA A 80 -28.88 -4.92 -22.53
N ALA A 81 -28.33 -3.72 -22.32
CA ALA A 81 -27.26 -3.15 -23.15
C ALA A 81 -25.83 -3.58 -22.71
N ILE A 82 -25.72 -4.46 -21.71
CA ILE A 82 -24.43 -4.97 -21.20
C ILE A 82 -24.15 -6.34 -21.84
N GLU A 83 -23.03 -6.48 -22.53
CA GLU A 83 -22.63 -7.68 -23.26
C GLU A 83 -22.12 -8.80 -22.32
N ASP A 84 -22.52 -10.06 -22.56
CA ASP A 84 -22.13 -11.24 -21.77
C ASP A 84 -20.86 -11.88 -22.34
N THR A 85 -19.80 -11.93 -21.53
CA THR A 85 -18.45 -12.36 -21.92
C THR A 85 -18.11 -13.81 -21.54
N SER A 86 -19.10 -14.65 -21.21
CA SER A 86 -18.85 -15.99 -20.68
C SER A 86 -18.43 -17.06 -21.72
N ASP A 87 -17.39 -17.84 -21.37
CA ASP A 87 -16.77 -18.90 -22.20
C ASP A 87 -17.76 -19.99 -22.66
N ASN A 88 -17.63 -20.43 -23.93
CA ASN A 88 -18.52 -21.43 -24.51
C ASN A 88 -18.13 -22.91 -24.17
N PRO A 89 -18.99 -23.90 -24.47
CA PRO A 89 -18.74 -25.31 -24.15
C PRO A 89 -17.54 -25.94 -24.86
N GLU A 90 -17.19 -25.46 -26.05
CA GLU A 90 -16.10 -25.98 -26.89
C GLU A 90 -14.74 -25.59 -26.30
N VAL A 91 -14.60 -24.33 -25.87
CA VAL A 91 -13.45 -23.81 -25.10
C VAL A 91 -13.26 -24.59 -23.79
N THR A 92 -14.36 -24.96 -23.13
CA THR A 92 -14.34 -25.71 -21.86
C THR A 92 -13.80 -27.14 -22.02
N VAL A 93 -14.01 -27.79 -23.17
CA VAL A 93 -13.47 -29.13 -23.45
C VAL A 93 -11.97 -29.06 -23.78
N ALA A 94 -11.56 -28.11 -24.63
CA ALA A 94 -10.15 -27.92 -24.99
C ALA A 94 -9.26 -27.68 -23.75
N LYS A 95 -9.68 -26.80 -22.82
CA LYS A 95 -8.98 -26.52 -21.56
C LYS A 95 -8.77 -27.78 -20.68
N LYS A 96 -9.61 -28.81 -20.82
CA LYS A 96 -9.59 -30.01 -19.96
C LYS A 96 -8.56 -31.06 -20.39
N ASP A 97 -8.36 -31.25 -21.69
CA ASP A 97 -7.40 -32.24 -22.20
C ASP A 97 -5.96 -31.75 -22.07
N THR A 98 -5.70 -30.47 -22.31
CA THR A 98 -4.40 -29.84 -22.05
C THR A 98 -3.96 -29.94 -20.59
N SER A 99 -4.89 -29.78 -19.64
CA SER A 99 -4.61 -29.93 -18.20
C SER A 99 -4.23 -31.36 -17.79
N ASN A 100 -4.64 -32.38 -18.55
CA ASN A 100 -4.25 -33.78 -18.32
C ASN A 100 -2.91 -34.12 -18.97
N ALA A 101 -2.67 -33.64 -20.19
CA ALA A 101 -1.39 -33.80 -20.87
C ALA A 101 -0.24 -33.15 -20.08
N LEU A 102 -0.45 -31.92 -19.60
CA LEU A 102 0.55 -31.19 -18.81
C LEU A 102 0.93 -31.94 -17.51
N ARG A 103 -0.05 -32.51 -16.80
CA ARG A 103 0.22 -33.35 -15.61
C ARG A 103 1.07 -34.57 -15.95
N ASN A 104 0.77 -35.25 -17.06
CA ASN A 104 1.55 -36.42 -17.50
C ASN A 104 3.00 -36.03 -17.85
N CYS A 105 3.20 -34.90 -18.54
CA CYS A 105 4.54 -34.39 -18.86
C CYS A 105 5.33 -33.96 -17.61
N LEU A 106 4.69 -33.32 -16.62
CA LEU A 106 5.29 -33.02 -15.32
C LEU A 106 5.71 -34.31 -14.59
N THR A 107 4.91 -35.38 -14.66
CA THR A 107 5.28 -36.69 -14.09
C THR A 107 6.39 -37.44 -14.83
N ALA A 108 6.82 -36.97 -16.00
CA ALA A 108 7.94 -37.51 -16.77
C ALA A 108 9.25 -36.70 -16.63
N LEU A 109 9.24 -35.55 -15.94
CA LEU A 109 10.47 -34.87 -15.50
C LEU A 109 11.22 -35.68 -14.44
N SER A 110 12.56 -35.54 -14.38
CA SER A 110 13.35 -36.08 -13.26
C SER A 110 12.95 -35.43 -11.93
N PRO A 111 13.17 -36.08 -10.78
CA PRO A 111 12.78 -35.55 -9.47
C PRO A 111 13.33 -34.14 -9.21
N GLU A 112 14.60 -33.91 -9.57
CA GLU A 112 15.32 -32.65 -9.34
C GLU A 112 14.84 -31.52 -10.25
N HIS A 113 14.25 -31.84 -11.40
CA HIS A 113 13.63 -30.87 -12.30
C HIS A 113 12.19 -30.58 -11.89
N ARG A 114 11.46 -31.62 -11.44
CA ARG A 114 10.08 -31.49 -10.96
C ARG A 114 10.02 -30.68 -9.67
N GLU A 115 10.88 -30.96 -8.70
CA GLU A 115 10.95 -30.26 -7.41
C GLU A 115 11.16 -28.75 -7.61
N ILE A 116 12.05 -28.35 -8.51
CA ILE A 116 12.30 -26.94 -8.84
C ILE A 116 11.08 -26.30 -9.53
N VAL A 117 10.42 -27.00 -10.46
CA VAL A 117 9.19 -26.52 -11.12
C VAL A 117 8.02 -26.43 -10.13
N ASP A 118 7.89 -27.38 -9.22
CA ASP A 118 6.83 -27.45 -8.20
C ASP A 118 7.00 -26.32 -7.17
N LEU A 119 8.22 -26.11 -6.66
CA LEU A 119 8.49 -25.03 -5.73
C LEU A 119 8.28 -23.65 -6.37
N VAL A 120 8.73 -23.43 -7.61
CA VAL A 120 8.58 -22.14 -8.31
C VAL A 120 7.14 -21.86 -8.72
N TYR A 121 6.43 -22.82 -9.32
CA TYR A 121 5.12 -22.58 -9.95
C TYR A 121 3.91 -23.01 -9.13
N TYR A 122 4.01 -24.00 -8.23
CA TYR A 122 2.91 -24.45 -7.37
C TYR A 122 3.02 -23.96 -5.92
N HIS A 123 4.23 -23.61 -5.46
CA HIS A 123 4.47 -23.03 -4.14
C HIS A 123 4.97 -21.58 -4.17
N GLU A 124 4.99 -20.96 -5.36
CA GLU A 124 5.30 -19.53 -5.60
C GLU A 124 6.62 -19.07 -4.96
N LYS A 125 7.61 -19.97 -4.87
CA LYS A 125 8.89 -19.69 -4.20
C LYS A 125 9.85 -18.90 -5.08
N SER A 126 10.47 -17.88 -4.50
CA SER A 126 11.56 -17.15 -5.16
C SER A 126 12.73 -18.09 -5.46
N VAL A 127 13.55 -17.75 -6.45
CA VAL A 127 14.73 -18.55 -6.77
C VAL A 127 15.72 -18.64 -5.59
N GLU A 128 15.75 -17.61 -4.73
CA GLU A 128 16.52 -17.63 -3.48
C GLU A 128 15.88 -18.57 -2.44
N GLU A 129 14.56 -18.50 -2.24
CA GLU A 129 13.85 -19.42 -1.34
C GLU A 129 14.00 -20.88 -1.79
N VAL A 130 13.96 -21.17 -3.10
CA VAL A 130 14.18 -22.52 -3.64
C VAL A 130 15.63 -22.96 -3.43
N ALA A 131 16.60 -22.05 -3.56
CA ALA A 131 18.01 -22.33 -3.26
C ALA A 131 18.20 -22.71 -1.79
N GLU A 132 17.54 -22.01 -0.86
CA GLU A 132 17.55 -22.32 0.58
C GLU A 132 16.81 -23.63 0.91
N ILE A 133 15.62 -23.86 0.34
CA ILE A 133 14.79 -25.04 0.60
C ILE A 133 15.45 -26.33 0.08
N VAL A 134 16.06 -26.28 -1.11
CA VAL A 134 16.70 -27.44 -1.74
C VAL A 134 18.19 -27.56 -1.34
N GLY A 135 18.76 -26.53 -0.72
CA GLY A 135 20.15 -26.53 -0.24
C GLY A 135 21.20 -26.46 -1.36
N ILE A 136 20.90 -25.74 -2.45
CA ILE A 136 21.76 -25.64 -3.64
C ILE A 136 21.94 -24.17 -4.08
N PRO A 137 23.04 -23.80 -4.78
CA PRO A 137 23.22 -22.43 -5.26
C PRO A 137 22.09 -21.99 -6.21
N GLU A 138 21.69 -20.71 -6.14
CA GLU A 138 20.67 -20.12 -7.04
C GLU A 138 20.96 -20.37 -8.52
N ASN A 139 22.23 -20.33 -8.93
CA ASN A 139 22.61 -20.59 -10.33
C ASN A 139 22.23 -22.02 -10.73
N THR A 140 22.33 -22.99 -9.82
CA THR A 140 21.88 -24.36 -10.04
C THR A 140 20.36 -24.46 -10.12
N VAL A 141 19.62 -23.67 -9.32
CA VAL A 141 18.15 -23.55 -9.45
C VAL A 141 17.78 -23.02 -10.83
N LYS A 142 18.40 -21.92 -11.28
CA LYS A 142 18.18 -21.30 -12.61
C LYS A 142 18.48 -22.29 -13.75
N THR A 143 19.60 -23.02 -13.66
CA THR A 143 19.97 -24.07 -14.64
C THR A 143 18.97 -25.23 -14.66
N ARG A 144 18.56 -25.76 -13.49
CA ARG A 144 17.55 -26.83 -13.42
C ARG A 144 16.21 -26.38 -13.99
N LEU A 145 15.75 -25.16 -13.66
CA LEU A 145 14.50 -24.60 -14.21
C LEU A 145 14.54 -24.45 -15.74
N PHE A 146 15.70 -24.13 -16.32
CA PHE A 146 15.88 -24.09 -17.77
C PHE A 146 15.75 -25.49 -18.42
N TYR A 147 16.47 -26.49 -17.91
CA TYR A 147 16.38 -27.85 -18.44
C TYR A 147 15.02 -28.52 -18.21
N ALA A 148 14.36 -28.22 -17.09
CA ALA A 148 13.00 -28.67 -16.81
C ALA A 148 12.00 -28.15 -17.86
N ARG A 149 12.04 -26.86 -18.19
CA ARG A 149 11.19 -26.25 -19.23
C ARG A 149 11.48 -26.83 -20.62
N LYS A 150 12.76 -26.98 -21.00
CA LYS A 150 13.13 -27.62 -22.27
C LYS A 150 12.60 -29.05 -22.37
N LYS A 151 12.73 -29.84 -21.30
CA LYS A 151 12.25 -31.23 -21.30
C LYS A 151 10.73 -31.33 -21.29
N LEU A 152 10.02 -30.41 -20.64
CA LEU A 152 8.56 -30.32 -20.72
C LEU A 152 8.08 -30.03 -22.15
N ALA A 153 8.73 -29.12 -22.88
CA ALA A 153 8.40 -28.82 -24.27
C ALA A 153 8.58 -30.07 -25.17
N GLU A 154 9.68 -30.79 -25.03
CA GLU A 154 9.91 -32.07 -25.74
C GLU A 154 8.83 -33.12 -25.43
N LEU A 155 8.41 -33.22 -24.16
CA LEU A 155 7.40 -34.19 -23.70
C LEU A 155 5.98 -33.83 -24.17
N LEU A 156 5.62 -32.55 -24.18
CA LEU A 156 4.32 -32.07 -24.68
C LEU A 156 4.20 -32.29 -26.19
N LYS A 157 5.28 -32.01 -26.94
CA LYS A 157 5.37 -32.28 -28.39
C LYS A 157 5.23 -33.78 -28.71
N ALA A 158 5.77 -34.66 -27.87
CA ALA A 158 5.62 -36.11 -28.00
C ALA A 158 4.21 -36.62 -27.60
N ALA A 159 3.45 -35.87 -26.80
CA ALA A 159 2.12 -36.26 -26.31
C ALA A 159 0.98 -35.97 -27.31
N GLY A 160 1.29 -35.54 -28.54
CA GLY A 160 0.28 -35.20 -29.56
C GLY A 160 -0.52 -33.93 -29.26
N GLN A 161 -0.14 -33.19 -28.20
CA GLN A 161 -0.64 -31.83 -27.98
C GLN A 161 0.17 -30.87 -28.83
N THR A 162 -0.20 -30.82 -30.11
CA THR A 162 0.20 -29.74 -30.99
C THR A 162 -0.48 -28.46 -30.49
N ALA A 163 0.30 -27.64 -29.79
CA ALA A 163 0.33 -26.26 -30.24
C ALA A 163 0.79 -26.33 -31.70
N ASP A 164 -0.08 -25.99 -32.64
CA ASP A 164 0.30 -25.82 -34.03
C ASP A 164 1.30 -24.68 -34.06
N ARG A 165 2.58 -25.03 -34.28
CA ARG A 165 3.80 -24.23 -34.02
C ARG A 165 4.30 -24.36 -32.56
N GLU A 166 5.61 -24.56 -32.39
CA GLU A 166 6.24 -24.30 -31.08
C GLU A 166 6.02 -22.83 -30.76
N PRO A 167 5.53 -22.46 -29.56
CA PRO A 167 5.17 -21.08 -29.29
C PRO A 167 6.38 -20.20 -29.56
N THR A 168 6.22 -19.23 -30.46
CA THR A 168 7.31 -18.36 -30.87
C THR A 168 7.91 -17.72 -29.63
N GLU A 169 9.20 -17.37 -29.64
CA GLU A 169 9.89 -16.80 -28.47
C GLU A 169 9.08 -15.68 -27.77
N LEU A 170 8.26 -14.95 -28.54
CA LEU A 170 7.38 -13.85 -28.14
C LEU A 170 6.02 -14.31 -27.53
N GLU A 171 5.44 -15.42 -28.01
CA GLU A 171 4.21 -16.01 -27.46
C GLU A 171 4.44 -16.51 -26.03
N ALA A 172 5.58 -17.16 -25.79
CA ALA A 172 5.99 -17.63 -24.46
C ALA A 172 6.23 -16.49 -23.45
N LEU A 173 6.35 -15.25 -23.93
CA LEU A 173 6.58 -14.06 -23.12
C LEU A 173 5.26 -13.33 -22.76
N LEU A 174 4.14 -13.58 -23.46
CA LEU A 174 2.86 -12.87 -23.23
C LEU A 174 2.35 -12.89 -21.77
N PRO A 175 2.39 -14.01 -21.00
CA PRO A 175 1.95 -14.00 -19.61
C PRO A 175 2.80 -13.11 -18.71
N PHE A 176 4.10 -13.07 -18.98
CA PHE A 176 5.04 -12.22 -18.26
C PHE A 176 4.90 -10.75 -18.69
N HIS A 177 4.53 -10.50 -19.94
CA HIS A 177 4.19 -9.17 -20.43
C HIS A 177 2.94 -8.63 -19.75
N ALA A 178 1.90 -9.47 -19.62
CA ALA A 178 0.64 -9.10 -18.98
C ALA A 178 0.84 -8.79 -17.49
N ALA A 179 1.66 -9.60 -16.80
CA ALA A 179 2.05 -9.37 -15.41
C ALA A 179 3.07 -8.22 -15.22
N GLY A 180 3.54 -7.56 -16.29
CA GLY A 180 4.54 -6.48 -16.20
C GLY A 180 5.92 -6.93 -15.70
N THR A 181 6.27 -8.22 -15.88
CA THR A 181 7.49 -8.85 -15.33
C THR A 181 8.59 -9.12 -16.35
N LEU A 182 8.35 -8.81 -17.64
CA LEU A 182 9.39 -8.90 -18.66
C LEU A 182 10.48 -7.84 -18.50
N ASN A 183 11.69 -8.19 -18.93
CA ASN A 183 12.72 -7.19 -19.17
C ASN A 183 12.35 -6.34 -20.41
N LEU A 184 12.85 -5.11 -20.47
CA LEU A 184 12.48 -4.12 -21.49
C LEU A 184 12.78 -4.52 -22.94
N ARG A 185 13.76 -5.41 -23.18
CA ARG A 185 14.07 -5.90 -24.53
C ARG A 185 12.99 -6.86 -25.00
N ASP A 186 12.62 -7.80 -24.14
CA ASP A 186 11.63 -8.82 -24.47
C ASP A 186 10.20 -8.26 -24.44
N ALA A 187 9.91 -7.27 -23.58
CA ALA A 187 8.68 -6.49 -23.63
C ALA A 187 8.52 -5.76 -24.98
N ARG A 188 9.53 -4.99 -25.44
CA ARG A 188 9.45 -4.33 -26.77
C ARG A 188 9.28 -5.30 -27.92
N ARG A 189 9.97 -6.45 -27.90
CA ARG A 189 9.81 -7.48 -28.93
C ARG A 189 8.39 -8.05 -28.95
N VAL A 190 7.76 -8.17 -27.77
CA VAL A 190 6.35 -8.52 -27.64
C VAL A 190 5.46 -7.39 -28.16
N ASP A 191 5.65 -6.13 -27.74
CA ASP A 191 4.88 -4.96 -28.23
C ASP A 191 4.92 -4.81 -29.76
N GLU A 192 6.12 -4.90 -30.36
CA GLU A 192 6.31 -4.85 -31.82
C GLU A 192 5.60 -6.01 -32.54
N ALA A 193 5.56 -7.19 -31.93
CA ALA A 193 4.83 -8.33 -32.45
C ALA A 193 3.30 -8.18 -32.25
N LEU A 194 2.83 -7.69 -31.11
CA LEU A 194 1.42 -7.41 -30.85
C LEU A 194 0.86 -6.33 -31.80
N ALA A 195 1.69 -5.38 -32.21
CA ALA A 195 1.33 -4.35 -33.19
C ALA A 195 1.30 -4.86 -34.65
N SER A 196 1.98 -5.98 -34.95
CA SER A 196 2.10 -6.52 -36.31
C SER A 196 1.35 -7.85 -36.53
N ASP A 197 1.00 -8.57 -35.46
CA ASP A 197 0.31 -9.86 -35.47
C ASP A 197 -1.04 -9.75 -34.69
N PRO A 198 -2.17 -9.63 -35.40
CA PRO A 198 -3.50 -9.53 -34.78
C PRO A 198 -3.95 -10.78 -34.02
N ASP A 199 -3.36 -11.94 -34.29
CA ASP A 199 -3.68 -13.18 -33.57
C ASP A 199 -2.95 -13.23 -32.23
N LEU A 200 -1.68 -12.78 -32.20
CA LEU A 200 -0.92 -12.57 -30.97
C LEU A 200 -1.59 -11.52 -30.07
N ALA A 201 -2.08 -10.42 -30.66
CA ALA A 201 -2.80 -9.36 -29.94
C ALA A 201 -4.06 -9.87 -29.23
N ARG A 202 -4.84 -10.75 -29.88
CA ARG A 202 -6.03 -11.37 -29.29
C ARG A 202 -5.70 -12.32 -28.14
N GLN A 203 -4.60 -13.07 -28.23
CA GLN A 203 -4.14 -13.92 -27.13
C GLN A 203 -3.68 -13.11 -25.92
N TYR A 204 -2.98 -12.00 -26.13
CA TYR A 204 -2.54 -11.11 -25.05
C TYR A 204 -3.69 -10.45 -24.29
N ALA A 205 -4.75 -10.04 -25.00
CA ALA A 205 -5.95 -9.46 -24.37
C ALA A 205 -6.62 -10.44 -23.39
N ALA A 206 -6.82 -11.70 -23.80
CA ALA A 206 -7.43 -12.72 -22.93
C ALA A 206 -6.63 -12.98 -21.64
N ILE A 207 -5.30 -12.83 -21.68
CA ILE A 207 -4.42 -13.00 -20.52
C ILE A 207 -4.50 -11.78 -19.59
N GLN A 208 -4.65 -10.56 -20.14
CA GLN A 208 -4.83 -9.34 -19.34
C GLN A 208 -6.13 -9.38 -18.52
N ASP A 209 -7.22 -9.88 -19.09
CA ASP A 209 -8.52 -9.96 -18.39
C ASP A 209 -8.46 -10.95 -17.20
N GLU A 210 -7.86 -12.14 -17.37
CA GLU A 210 -7.66 -13.13 -16.29
C GLU A 210 -6.75 -12.58 -15.17
N TYR A 211 -5.76 -11.74 -15.52
CA TYR A 211 -4.88 -11.08 -14.55
C TYR A 211 -5.60 -9.96 -13.78
N ALA A 212 -6.46 -9.18 -14.44
CA ALA A 212 -7.24 -8.12 -13.82
C ALA A 212 -8.22 -8.65 -12.74
N GLU A 213 -8.90 -9.77 -13.00
CA GLU A 213 -9.76 -10.42 -12.00
C GLU A 213 -8.94 -10.88 -10.75
N THR A 214 -7.73 -11.36 -10.97
CA THR A 214 -6.83 -11.83 -9.90
C THR A 214 -6.34 -10.67 -9.01
N ILE A 215 -6.09 -9.49 -9.58
CA ILE A 215 -5.74 -8.28 -8.82
C ILE A 215 -6.94 -7.81 -7.97
N LEU A 216 -8.14 -7.74 -8.55
CA LEU A 216 -9.37 -7.34 -7.85
C LEU A 216 -9.69 -8.27 -6.66
N LEU A 217 -9.39 -9.58 -6.80
CA LEU A 217 -9.53 -10.54 -5.71
C LEU A 217 -8.56 -10.23 -4.55
N ASN A 218 -7.31 -9.90 -4.85
CA ASN A 218 -6.26 -9.65 -3.85
C ASN A 218 -6.43 -8.32 -3.09
N GLU A 219 -6.82 -7.24 -3.77
CA GLU A 219 -7.05 -5.94 -3.11
C GLU A 219 -8.20 -5.98 -2.08
N SER A 220 -9.13 -6.93 -2.22
CA SER A 220 -10.24 -7.12 -1.29
C SER A 220 -9.82 -7.56 0.13
N LEU A 221 -8.64 -8.16 0.30
CA LEU A 221 -8.29 -8.97 1.49
C LEU A 221 -7.61 -8.21 2.66
N GLY A 222 -7.27 -6.93 2.49
CA GLY A 222 -6.64 -6.01 3.45
C GLY A 222 -6.36 -6.53 4.87
N ALA A 223 -5.19 -7.17 5.06
CA ALA A 223 -4.85 -7.89 6.28
C ALA A 223 -4.20 -7.01 7.38
N PRO A 224 -4.59 -7.16 8.66
CA PRO A 224 -3.99 -6.46 9.79
C PRO A 224 -2.63 -7.04 10.20
N SER A 225 -1.76 -6.22 10.81
CA SER A 225 -0.43 -6.64 11.25
C SER A 225 -0.45 -7.70 12.36
N SER A 226 0.56 -8.57 12.39
CA SER A 226 0.66 -9.70 13.32
C SER A 226 0.53 -9.30 14.80
N ARG A 227 1.02 -8.11 15.17
CA ARG A 227 0.92 -7.56 16.54
C ARG A 227 -0.49 -7.09 16.89
N ALA A 228 -1.24 -6.55 15.93
CA ALA A 228 -2.67 -6.24 16.12
C ALA A 228 -3.50 -7.53 16.29
N MET A 229 -3.18 -8.55 15.49
CA MET A 229 -3.84 -9.86 15.60
C MET A 229 -3.57 -10.57 16.92
N GLN A 230 -2.33 -10.57 17.41
CA GLN A 230 -2.01 -11.13 18.74
C GLN A 230 -2.77 -10.42 19.87
N LYS A 231 -2.90 -9.09 19.81
CA LYS A 231 -3.68 -8.32 20.79
C LYS A 231 -5.17 -8.67 20.76
N LEU A 232 -5.75 -8.83 19.57
CA LEU A 232 -7.15 -9.20 19.40
C LEU A 232 -7.41 -10.63 19.89
N PHE A 233 -6.56 -11.60 19.55
CA PHE A 233 -6.72 -12.99 20.04
C PHE A 233 -6.56 -13.11 21.56
N ALA A 234 -5.56 -12.46 22.15
CA ALA A 234 -5.40 -12.44 23.61
C ALA A 234 -6.65 -11.92 24.35
N ALA A 235 -7.38 -10.97 23.75
CA ALA A 235 -8.64 -10.46 24.30
C ALA A 235 -9.85 -11.39 24.08
N ILE A 236 -9.85 -12.21 23.03
CA ILE A 236 -10.86 -13.27 22.79
C ILE A 236 -10.67 -14.40 23.80
N ASP A 237 -9.42 -14.80 24.04
CA ASP A 237 -9.09 -15.89 24.97
C ASP A 237 -9.33 -15.51 26.44
N ALA A 238 -9.21 -14.21 26.76
CA ALA A 238 -9.53 -13.67 28.08
C ALA A 238 -11.04 -13.50 28.38
N GLU A 239 -11.94 -13.59 27.38
CA GLU A 239 -13.38 -13.59 27.65
C GLU A 239 -13.82 -14.94 28.27
N PRO A 240 -14.44 -15.00 29.47
CA PRO A 240 -14.92 -16.25 30.04
C PRO A 240 -16.13 -16.80 29.28
N ALA A 241 -16.12 -18.09 28.95
CA ALA A 241 -17.24 -18.78 28.32
C ALA A 241 -18.42 -18.88 29.31
N ARG A 242 -19.52 -18.15 29.03
CA ARG A 242 -20.69 -18.11 29.92
C ARG A 242 -21.53 -19.39 29.78
N LYS A 243 -21.75 -20.11 30.88
CA LYS A 243 -22.68 -21.25 30.95
C LYS A 243 -24.11 -20.81 30.56
N SER A 244 -24.83 -21.67 29.87
CA SER A 244 -26.24 -21.47 29.51
C SER A 244 -27.12 -21.47 30.78
N VAL A 245 -27.97 -20.46 30.90
CA VAL A 245 -29.01 -20.40 31.94
C VAL A 245 -30.36 -20.64 31.27
N SER A 246 -31.15 -21.55 31.84
CA SER A 246 -32.49 -21.90 31.35
C SER A 246 -33.43 -20.69 31.38
N PHE A 247 -34.32 -20.58 30.40
CA PHE A 247 -35.16 -19.41 30.16
C PHE A 247 -36.63 -19.76 30.39
N ASN A 248 -37.26 -19.23 31.45
CA ASN A 248 -38.70 -19.42 31.71
C ASN A 248 -39.47 -18.13 31.38
N PRO A 249 -40.33 -18.11 30.33
CA PRO A 249 -40.93 -16.87 29.83
C PRO A 249 -42.02 -16.27 30.74
N LEU A 250 -42.67 -17.08 31.60
CA LEU A 250 -43.88 -16.65 32.33
C LEU A 250 -43.62 -15.51 33.33
N MET A 251 -42.49 -15.53 34.02
CA MET A 251 -42.13 -14.48 35.01
C MET A 251 -41.87 -13.11 34.38
N ARG A 252 -41.56 -13.04 33.07
CA ARG A 252 -41.24 -11.77 32.41
C ARG A 252 -42.47 -10.93 32.07
N ALA A 253 -43.61 -11.57 31.79
CA ALA A 253 -44.87 -10.86 31.54
C ALA A 253 -45.42 -10.23 32.82
N VAL A 254 -45.44 -10.98 33.92
CA VAL A 254 -45.96 -10.52 35.22
C VAL A 254 -45.16 -9.33 35.76
N GLY A 255 -43.82 -9.36 35.66
CA GLY A 255 -42.96 -8.26 36.11
C GLY A 255 -43.00 -7.00 35.23
N PHE A 256 -43.51 -7.08 34.00
CA PHE A 256 -43.66 -5.91 33.13
C PHE A 256 -44.87 -5.08 33.53
N PHE A 257 -46.05 -5.71 33.67
CA PHE A 257 -47.29 -4.99 33.98
C PHE A 257 -47.37 -4.47 35.42
N SER A 258 -46.68 -5.10 36.39
CA SER A 258 -46.60 -4.58 37.76
C SER A 258 -45.71 -3.35 37.93
N SER A 259 -44.94 -2.97 36.90
CA SER A 259 -44.01 -1.82 36.93
C SER A 259 -44.60 -0.50 36.43
N LEU A 260 -45.84 -0.50 35.93
CA LEU A 260 -46.47 0.66 35.29
C LEU A 260 -47.49 1.33 36.20
N SER A 261 -47.46 2.67 36.26
CA SER A 261 -48.38 3.42 37.13
C SER A 261 -49.84 3.32 36.64
N PRO A 262 -50.85 3.45 37.53
CA PRO A 262 -52.26 3.39 37.14
C PRO A 262 -52.65 4.41 36.05
N ARG A 263 -52.04 5.61 36.07
CA ARG A 263 -52.24 6.63 35.05
C ARG A 263 -51.64 6.21 33.70
N THR A 264 -50.49 5.54 33.70
CA THR A 264 -49.85 5.00 32.49
C THR A 264 -50.70 3.88 31.87
N LEU A 265 -51.32 3.03 32.69
CA LEU A 265 -52.28 2.01 32.24
C LEU A 265 -53.53 2.64 31.61
N ALA A 266 -54.09 3.70 32.20
CA ALA A 266 -55.23 4.42 31.64
C ALA A 266 -54.90 5.03 30.25
N TYR A 267 -53.76 5.71 30.11
CA TYR A 267 -53.34 6.26 28.81
C TYR A 267 -53.01 5.17 27.78
N ALA A 268 -52.44 4.04 28.20
CA ALA A 268 -52.19 2.90 27.31
C ALA A 268 -53.49 2.24 26.83
N GLY A 269 -54.50 2.13 27.69
CA GLY A 269 -55.84 1.65 27.33
C GLY A 269 -56.53 2.55 26.31
N VAL A 270 -56.51 3.87 26.53
CA VAL A 270 -57.07 4.86 25.59
C VAL A 270 -56.30 4.86 24.26
N ALA A 271 -54.96 4.83 24.28
CA ALA A 271 -54.16 4.74 23.07
C ALA A 271 -54.39 3.44 22.28
N GLY A 272 -54.60 2.31 22.99
CA GLY A 272 -54.99 1.04 22.39
C GLY A 272 -56.36 1.12 21.69
N ALA A 273 -57.37 1.70 22.35
CA ALA A 273 -58.70 1.90 21.77
C ALA A 273 -58.66 2.83 20.53
N VAL A 274 -57.88 3.91 20.59
CA VAL A 274 -57.67 4.82 19.45
C VAL A 274 -56.96 4.13 18.28
N LEU A 275 -55.98 3.26 18.54
CA LEU A 275 -55.31 2.46 17.51
C LEU A 275 -56.27 1.47 16.83
N VAL A 276 -57.16 0.81 17.59
CA VAL A 276 -58.19 -0.09 17.03
C VAL A 276 -59.20 0.69 16.17
N LEU A 277 -59.62 1.88 16.60
CA LEU A 277 -60.51 2.76 15.82
C LEU A 277 -59.82 3.29 14.54
N LEU A 278 -58.54 3.63 14.60
CA LEU A 278 -57.75 4.04 13.43
C LEU A 278 -57.56 2.89 12.42
N GLN A 279 -57.37 1.65 12.88
CA GLN A 279 -57.30 0.48 11.99
C GLN A 279 -58.64 0.21 11.29
N ALA A 280 -59.78 0.42 11.97
CA ALA A 280 -61.10 0.25 11.37
C ALA A 280 -61.36 1.24 10.20
N GLY A 281 -60.92 2.50 10.32
CA GLY A 281 -61.12 3.51 9.27
C GLY A 281 -60.34 3.27 7.97
N VAL A 282 -59.14 2.67 8.05
CA VAL A 282 -58.26 2.47 6.87
C VAL A 282 -58.70 1.31 5.99
N ILE A 283 -59.29 0.26 6.56
CA ILE A 283 -59.85 -0.88 5.80
C ILE A 283 -61.01 -0.41 4.89
N GLY A 284 -61.64 0.70 5.26
CA GLY A 284 -62.86 1.14 4.62
C GLY A 284 -62.72 1.78 3.25
N THR A 285 -61.65 2.52 3.00
CA THR A 285 -61.48 3.32 1.78
C THR A 285 -61.03 2.52 0.54
N VAL A 286 -60.72 1.23 0.69
CA VAL A 286 -60.05 0.42 -0.36
C VAL A 286 -61.01 -0.51 -1.11
N LEU A 287 -62.25 -0.71 -0.64
CA LEU A 287 -63.13 -1.78 -1.13
C LEU A 287 -64.32 -1.37 -2.01
N VAL A 288 -64.33 -0.15 -2.55
CA VAL A 288 -65.35 0.31 -3.51
C VAL A 288 -64.73 1.11 -4.67
N LYS A 289 -64.06 0.43 -5.61
CA LYS A 289 -64.04 0.85 -7.02
C LYS A 289 -63.72 -0.28 -8.02
N ASP A 290 -64.73 -0.59 -8.83
CA ASP A 290 -64.72 -1.12 -10.21
C ASP A 290 -63.98 -2.43 -10.57
N ARG A 291 -64.79 -3.47 -10.79
CA ARG A 291 -64.59 -4.48 -11.85
C ARG A 291 -65.62 -4.20 -12.96
N ALA A 292 -65.19 -3.95 -14.19
CA ALA A 292 -65.97 -4.21 -15.41
C ALA A 292 -65.13 -4.10 -16.70
N GLY A 293 -64.85 -5.24 -17.37
CA GLY A 293 -64.52 -5.41 -18.81
C GLY A 293 -63.34 -4.64 -19.46
N GLY A 294 -62.62 -5.17 -20.46
CA GLY A 294 -62.62 -6.50 -21.07
C GLY A 294 -61.80 -6.55 -22.37
N ASN A 295 -61.25 -7.73 -22.70
CA ASN A 295 -60.64 -8.18 -23.97
C ASN A 295 -59.18 -7.80 -24.34
N PHE A 296 -58.30 -8.83 -24.30
CA PHE A 296 -57.22 -9.28 -25.23
C PHE A 296 -56.28 -8.24 -25.91
N GLN A 297 -54.98 -8.47 -26.15
CA GLN A 297 -54.11 -9.67 -26.25
C GLN A 297 -52.64 -9.15 -26.09
N THR A 298 -51.65 -9.78 -25.44
CA THR A 298 -50.78 -10.89 -25.93
C THR A 298 -49.80 -11.38 -24.82
N ALA A 299 -49.16 -12.55 -25.07
CA ALA A 299 -47.86 -13.00 -24.54
C ALA A 299 -47.63 -13.20 -23.02
N ALA A 300 -47.87 -14.44 -22.54
CA ALA A 300 -46.88 -15.22 -21.77
C ALA A 300 -47.39 -16.66 -21.54
N PHE A 301 -46.58 -17.69 -21.85
CA PHE A 301 -46.81 -19.04 -21.34
C PHE A 301 -46.31 -19.11 -19.87
N PRO A 302 -47.05 -19.73 -18.94
CA PRO A 302 -46.76 -19.65 -17.51
C PRO A 302 -45.72 -20.69 -17.05
N ALA A 303 -45.04 -20.36 -15.96
CA ALA A 303 -44.06 -21.22 -15.31
C ALA A 303 -44.67 -22.47 -14.63
N GLN A 304 -44.02 -23.63 -14.83
CA GLN A 304 -44.11 -24.84 -14.02
C GLN A 304 -42.72 -25.52 -14.03
N SER A 305 -42.20 -26.14 -12.97
CA SER A 305 -42.76 -26.38 -11.62
C SER A 305 -41.65 -26.33 -10.55
N THR A 306 -42.01 -25.99 -9.31
CA THR A 306 -41.10 -25.96 -8.14
C THR A 306 -41.29 -27.15 -7.19
N ALA A 307 -41.92 -28.23 -7.67
CA ALA A 307 -42.45 -29.32 -6.83
C ALA A 307 -41.93 -30.72 -7.23
N GLY A 308 -40.63 -30.88 -7.51
CA GLY A 308 -40.00 -32.18 -7.76
C GLY A 308 -39.24 -32.74 -6.54
N THR A 309 -38.97 -34.04 -6.53
CA THR A 309 -38.08 -34.65 -5.51
C THR A 309 -36.63 -34.56 -5.95
N PHE A 310 -35.76 -33.94 -5.14
CA PHE A 310 -34.35 -33.76 -5.45
C PHE A 310 -33.46 -34.77 -4.71
N GLY A 311 -32.54 -35.41 -5.44
CA GLY A 311 -31.46 -36.24 -4.92
C GLY A 311 -30.08 -35.69 -5.27
N LEU A 312 -29.06 -36.07 -4.50
CA LEU A 312 -27.65 -35.78 -4.79
C LEU A 312 -26.97 -37.09 -5.20
N ILE A 313 -26.51 -37.15 -6.45
CA ILE A 313 -25.89 -38.33 -7.06
C ILE A 313 -24.44 -38.02 -7.43
N ARG A 314 -23.56 -39.00 -7.24
CA ARG A 314 -22.22 -39.01 -7.83
C ARG A 314 -22.10 -40.19 -8.77
N PHE A 315 -22.02 -39.90 -10.08
CA PHE A 315 -21.73 -40.91 -11.09
C PHE A 315 -20.29 -41.43 -10.95
N ALA A 316 -20.04 -42.64 -11.43
CA ALA A 316 -18.69 -43.19 -11.52
C ALA A 316 -17.82 -42.35 -12.46
N PRO A 317 -16.50 -42.19 -12.22
CA PRO A 317 -15.64 -41.36 -13.08
C PRO A 317 -15.50 -41.88 -14.52
N ASP A 318 -15.77 -43.18 -14.74
CA ASP A 318 -15.75 -43.86 -16.03
C ASP A 318 -17.16 -44.03 -16.66
N ALA A 319 -18.20 -43.41 -16.09
CA ALA A 319 -19.54 -43.38 -16.66
C ALA A 319 -19.59 -42.51 -17.93
N LYS A 320 -20.09 -43.05 -19.05
CA LYS A 320 -20.25 -42.27 -20.28
C LYS A 320 -21.50 -41.39 -20.22
N ALA A 321 -21.50 -40.31 -21.00
CA ALA A 321 -22.63 -39.39 -21.08
C ALA A 321 -23.93 -40.09 -21.50
N ASP A 322 -23.85 -41.01 -22.47
CA ASP A 322 -25.00 -41.80 -22.95
C ASP A 322 -25.59 -42.70 -21.85
N ASP A 323 -24.74 -43.37 -21.05
CA ASP A 323 -25.17 -44.19 -19.92
C ASP A 323 -25.87 -43.34 -18.85
N ILE A 324 -25.38 -42.13 -18.60
CA ILE A 324 -25.97 -41.18 -17.65
C ILE A 324 -27.30 -40.64 -18.18
N ALA A 325 -27.37 -40.27 -19.47
CA ALA A 325 -28.59 -39.79 -20.11
C ALA A 325 -29.67 -40.89 -20.15
N GLN A 326 -29.28 -42.13 -20.46
CA GLN A 326 -30.19 -43.28 -20.44
C GLN A 326 -30.70 -43.57 -19.02
N LEU A 327 -29.83 -43.53 -18.01
CA LEU A 327 -30.22 -43.68 -16.60
C LEU A 327 -31.20 -42.58 -16.16
N LEU A 328 -30.92 -41.32 -16.51
CA LEU A 328 -31.78 -40.18 -16.19
C LEU A 328 -33.15 -40.30 -16.86
N ASN A 329 -33.19 -40.67 -18.14
CA ASN A 329 -34.44 -40.92 -18.87
C ASN A 329 -35.24 -42.08 -18.26
N ASN A 330 -34.60 -43.22 -17.94
CA ASN A 330 -35.23 -44.38 -17.32
C ASN A 330 -35.90 -44.05 -15.97
N TYR A 331 -35.35 -43.08 -15.23
CA TYR A 331 -35.86 -42.63 -13.94
C TYR A 331 -36.69 -41.34 -14.02
N ASN A 332 -37.04 -40.87 -15.23
CA ASN A 332 -37.70 -39.59 -15.52
C ASN A 332 -37.10 -38.43 -14.72
N ALA A 333 -35.79 -38.29 -14.84
CA ALA A 333 -34.96 -37.46 -13.97
C ALA A 333 -34.12 -36.47 -14.79
N SER A 334 -33.88 -35.28 -14.25
CA SER A 334 -33.08 -34.23 -14.88
C SER A 334 -32.00 -33.73 -13.93
N ILE A 335 -30.80 -33.47 -14.45
CA ILE A 335 -29.77 -32.76 -13.68
C ILE A 335 -30.20 -31.29 -13.59
N VAL A 336 -30.40 -30.81 -12.37
CA VAL A 336 -30.82 -29.43 -12.10
C VAL A 336 -29.64 -28.54 -11.72
N SER A 337 -28.57 -29.11 -11.13
CA SER A 337 -27.28 -28.40 -11.00
C SER A 337 -26.10 -29.33 -10.69
N GLY A 338 -24.92 -28.99 -11.18
CA GLY A 338 -23.66 -29.68 -10.85
C GLY A 338 -22.75 -29.92 -12.05
N PRO A 339 -21.56 -30.52 -11.85
CA PRO A 339 -21.09 -31.09 -10.59
C PRO A 339 -20.37 -30.09 -9.68
N LYS A 340 -20.78 -29.97 -8.42
CA LYS A 340 -19.95 -29.36 -7.36
C LYS A 340 -19.34 -30.48 -6.51
N ALA A 341 -18.02 -30.49 -6.35
CA ALA A 341 -17.24 -31.56 -5.70
C ALA A 341 -17.51 -32.99 -6.24
N GLY A 342 -17.89 -33.10 -7.52
CA GLY A 342 -18.24 -34.38 -8.16
C GLY A 342 -19.63 -34.92 -7.80
N MET A 343 -20.52 -34.10 -7.23
CA MET A 343 -21.93 -34.45 -7.00
C MET A 343 -22.86 -33.57 -7.85
N PHE A 344 -23.88 -34.20 -8.40
CA PHE A 344 -24.95 -33.61 -9.21
C PHE A 344 -26.25 -33.61 -8.39
N ARG A 345 -26.96 -32.49 -8.39
CA ARG A 345 -28.34 -32.40 -7.91
C ARG A 345 -29.27 -32.78 -9.06
N VAL A 346 -30.01 -33.86 -8.86
CA VAL A 346 -30.92 -34.45 -9.84
C VAL A 346 -32.34 -34.31 -9.31
N GLN A 347 -33.27 -33.82 -10.14
CA GLN A 347 -34.70 -33.84 -9.88
C GLN A 347 -35.30 -35.11 -10.46
N PHE A 348 -36.19 -35.75 -9.72
CA PHE A 348 -36.95 -36.92 -10.12
C PHE A 348 -38.41 -36.54 -10.27
N GLY A 349 -38.92 -36.57 -11.50
CA GLY A 349 -40.27 -36.19 -11.84
C GLY A 349 -40.63 -34.72 -11.64
N ASP A 350 -41.86 -34.40 -12.04
CA ASP A 350 -42.53 -33.12 -11.95
C ASP A 350 -43.33 -32.95 -10.64
N LYS A 351 -43.36 -34.00 -9.80
CA LYS A 351 -44.17 -34.07 -8.57
C LYS A 351 -43.35 -34.55 -7.38
N ALA A 352 -43.76 -34.09 -6.20
CA ALA A 352 -43.10 -34.39 -4.95
C ALA A 352 -43.46 -35.80 -4.46
N LEU A 353 -42.47 -36.69 -4.42
CA LEU A 353 -42.63 -38.05 -3.88
C LEU A 353 -42.81 -38.03 -2.37
N SER A 354 -43.52 -39.04 -1.84
CA SER A 354 -43.59 -39.26 -0.40
C SER A 354 -42.21 -39.66 0.16
N LYS A 355 -42.01 -39.52 1.48
CA LYS A 355 -40.75 -39.93 2.12
C LYS A 355 -40.46 -41.43 1.95
N GLN A 356 -41.47 -42.29 1.86
CA GLN A 356 -41.26 -43.72 1.64
C GLN A 356 -40.87 -44.01 0.18
N ASP A 357 -41.53 -43.37 -0.78
CA ASP A 357 -41.24 -43.54 -2.21
C ASP A 357 -39.85 -43.00 -2.57
N ALA A 358 -39.47 -41.84 -2.00
CA ALA A 358 -38.13 -41.28 -2.16
C ALA A 358 -37.03 -42.20 -1.60
N VAL A 359 -37.28 -42.90 -0.49
CA VAL A 359 -36.33 -43.90 0.04
C VAL A 359 -36.25 -45.12 -0.88
N GLN A 360 -37.39 -45.65 -1.36
CA GLN A 360 -37.39 -46.78 -2.30
C GLN A 360 -36.72 -46.45 -3.64
N LEU A 361 -36.90 -45.22 -4.14
CA LEU A 361 -36.22 -44.70 -5.33
C LEU A 361 -34.71 -44.69 -5.13
N MET A 362 -34.24 -44.16 -4.00
CA MET A 362 -32.81 -44.17 -3.67
C MET A 362 -32.23 -45.59 -3.50
N THR A 363 -32.99 -46.53 -2.95
CA THR A 363 -32.57 -47.94 -2.87
C THR A 363 -32.43 -48.58 -4.26
N ARG A 364 -33.37 -48.30 -5.18
CA ARG A 364 -33.30 -48.77 -6.57
C ARG A 364 -32.10 -48.17 -7.33
N LEU A 365 -31.92 -46.85 -7.27
CA LEU A 365 -30.78 -46.15 -7.87
C LEU A 365 -29.41 -46.64 -7.36
N GLN A 366 -29.32 -47.07 -6.10
CA GLN A 366 -28.10 -47.67 -5.54
C GLN A 366 -27.85 -49.12 -5.96
N ALA A 367 -28.89 -49.84 -6.43
CA ALA A 367 -28.80 -51.21 -6.90
C ALA A 367 -28.54 -51.31 -8.42
N GLU A 368 -28.77 -50.23 -9.16
CA GLU A 368 -28.63 -50.17 -10.63
C GLU A 368 -27.20 -50.53 -11.10
N LYS A 369 -27.10 -51.36 -12.13
CA LYS A 369 -25.85 -51.74 -12.79
C LYS A 369 -26.02 -51.71 -14.29
N ILE A 370 -25.12 -51.03 -14.99
CA ILE A 370 -25.01 -51.06 -16.44
C ILE A 370 -23.84 -52.00 -16.78
N GLY A 371 -24.16 -53.13 -17.42
CA GLY A 371 -23.20 -54.22 -17.64
C GLY A 371 -22.64 -54.81 -16.34
N LYS A 372 -21.33 -55.14 -16.32
CA LYS A 372 -20.66 -55.80 -15.19
C LYS A 372 -20.11 -54.84 -14.12
N ARG A 373 -20.39 -53.52 -14.17
CA ARG A 373 -19.86 -52.52 -13.23
C ARG A 373 -20.99 -51.83 -12.44
N SER A 374 -20.67 -51.41 -11.21
CA SER A 374 -21.60 -50.75 -10.28
C SER A 374 -21.40 -49.24 -10.33
N PHE A 375 -22.47 -48.48 -10.57
CA PHE A 375 -22.40 -47.06 -10.93
C PHE A 375 -22.23 -46.10 -9.74
N ILE A 376 -22.63 -46.52 -8.52
CA ILE A 376 -22.53 -45.72 -7.29
C ILE A 376 -21.69 -46.48 -6.26
N ARG A 377 -20.61 -45.88 -5.75
CA ARG A 377 -19.62 -46.55 -4.88
C ARG A 377 -19.61 -45.99 -3.46
N THR A 378 -19.97 -46.83 -2.47
CA THR A 378 -19.80 -46.55 -1.04
C THR A 378 -18.42 -46.97 -0.52
N LYS A 379 -17.88 -46.26 0.48
CA LYS A 379 -16.54 -46.55 1.05
C LYS A 379 -16.57 -47.80 1.93
N SER A 380 -15.99 -48.90 1.45
CA SER A 380 -15.72 -50.10 2.25
C SER A 380 -14.27 -50.12 2.77
N ARG A 381 -14.07 -49.63 4.01
CA ARG A 381 -13.03 -50.10 4.97
C ARG A 381 -13.15 -49.33 6.30
N MET A 382 -14.16 -49.69 7.09
CA MET A 382 -14.16 -49.53 8.55
C MET A 382 -14.98 -50.67 9.18
N ARG A 383 -14.50 -51.20 10.29
CA ARG A 383 -15.21 -52.10 11.22
C ARG A 383 -14.76 -51.72 12.65
N PRO A 384 -15.63 -51.83 13.67
CA PRO A 384 -17.02 -51.35 13.67
C PRO A 384 -17.38 -50.64 15.00
N LEU A 385 -18.66 -50.26 15.15
CA LEU A 385 -19.34 -49.78 16.39
C LEU A 385 -19.03 -48.30 16.77
N ARG A 386 -20.00 -47.37 16.82
CA ARG A 386 -21.48 -47.46 16.71
C ARG A 386 -22.03 -46.51 15.64
N SER A 387 -23.08 -46.96 14.96
CA SER A 387 -23.66 -46.35 13.75
C SER A 387 -24.73 -45.29 14.05
N ILE A 388 -24.93 -44.35 13.11
CA ILE A 388 -26.17 -44.20 12.33
C ILE A 388 -25.92 -43.32 11.08
N ALA A 389 -26.35 -43.85 9.93
CA ALA A 389 -26.65 -43.23 8.63
C ALA A 389 -25.95 -41.92 8.18
N LEU A 390 -24.99 -42.07 7.26
CA LEU A 390 -24.78 -41.12 6.17
C LEU A 390 -25.67 -41.55 4.99
N ILE A 391 -26.71 -40.78 4.62
CA ILE A 391 -27.39 -40.69 3.29
C ILE A 391 -28.70 -39.87 3.39
N ALA A 392 -29.01 -39.10 2.33
CA ALA A 392 -30.30 -38.48 1.98
C ALA A 392 -30.91 -37.42 2.93
N ALA A 393 -30.74 -36.14 2.57
CA ALA A 393 -31.67 -35.07 2.90
C ALA A 393 -32.52 -34.73 1.68
N VAL A 394 -33.65 -35.42 1.51
CA VAL A 394 -34.71 -35.01 0.56
C VAL A 394 -35.58 -33.97 1.25
N VAL A 395 -35.60 -32.75 0.72
CA VAL A 395 -36.45 -31.65 1.22
C VAL A 395 -37.63 -31.49 0.28
N THR A 396 -38.82 -31.71 0.83
CA THR A 396 -40.11 -31.54 0.15
C THR A 396 -40.86 -30.40 0.86
N LEU A 397 -41.16 -29.30 0.14
CA LEU A 397 -41.90 -28.15 0.68
C LEU A 397 -43.28 -28.07 0.01
N ALA A 398 -44.32 -27.87 0.82
CA ALA A 398 -45.71 -27.72 0.40
C ALA A 398 -46.35 -26.52 1.13
N ALA A 399 -47.33 -25.87 0.50
CA ALA A 399 -47.95 -24.64 0.98
C ALA A 399 -49.49 -24.74 1.06
N PRO A 400 -50.12 -24.05 2.03
CA PRO A 400 -51.50 -23.54 1.94
C PRO A 400 -51.51 -21.99 2.06
N GLN A 401 -52.28 -21.18 1.33
CA GLN A 401 -53.71 -21.15 0.95
C GLN A 401 -54.71 -20.62 2.02
N ALA A 402 -55.17 -19.38 1.78
CA ALA A 402 -56.58 -18.97 1.60
C ALA A 402 -57.36 -18.16 2.68
N PHE A 403 -58.31 -17.38 2.11
CA PHE A 403 -59.50 -16.69 2.65
C PHE A 403 -59.45 -15.23 3.15
N ALA A 404 -60.56 -14.52 2.89
CA ALA A 404 -60.74 -13.06 2.83
C ALA A 404 -62.06 -12.61 3.51
N GLN A 405 -62.23 -11.30 3.82
CA GLN A 405 -63.55 -10.61 3.89
C GLN A 405 -63.50 -9.06 4.09
N TYR A 406 -64.34 -8.33 3.33
CA TYR A 406 -65.11 -7.05 3.47
C TYR A 406 -64.88 -6.05 4.65
N SER A 407 -65.23 -4.73 4.61
CA SER A 407 -65.45 -3.68 3.55
C SER A 407 -65.92 -2.31 4.13
N GLY A 408 -65.51 -1.16 3.56
CA GLY A 408 -66.15 0.19 3.71
C GLY A 408 -65.83 0.99 5.01
N MET A 409 -65.76 2.34 5.07
CA MET A 409 -65.83 3.42 4.06
C MET A 409 -65.20 4.76 4.57
N SER A 410 -64.69 5.60 3.64
CA SER A 410 -64.85 7.10 3.53
C SER A 410 -64.18 8.18 4.44
N MET A 411 -63.57 9.20 3.77
CA MET A 411 -63.50 10.69 3.96
C MET A 411 -63.57 11.36 5.37
N ARG A 412 -62.94 12.52 5.70
CA ARG A 412 -62.89 13.83 5.01
C ARG A 412 -62.05 14.91 5.79
N THR A 413 -61.72 16.04 5.12
CA THR A 413 -61.47 17.44 5.62
C THR A 413 -60.27 17.84 6.53
N GLY A 414 -59.55 18.93 6.13
CA GLY A 414 -58.73 19.84 6.97
C GLY A 414 -59.57 20.97 7.63
N PRO A 415 -59.02 22.13 8.11
CA PRO A 415 -58.01 23.02 7.47
C PRO A 415 -56.90 23.58 8.43
N SER A 416 -55.80 24.21 7.95
CA SER A 416 -55.43 25.67 7.87
C SER A 416 -55.55 26.52 9.19
N MET A 417 -54.77 27.58 9.50
CA MET A 417 -53.84 28.45 8.72
C MET A 417 -52.94 29.36 9.64
N ASN A 418 -51.80 29.90 9.12
CA ASN A 418 -51.21 31.25 9.39
C ASN A 418 -50.61 31.66 10.79
N VAL A 419 -49.66 32.62 10.99
CA VAL A 419 -48.86 33.58 10.15
C VAL A 419 -47.40 33.73 10.71
N GLY A 420 -46.41 34.20 9.92
CA GLY A 420 -45.07 34.70 10.37
C GLY A 420 -45.02 36.20 10.75
N PRO A 421 -43.83 36.87 10.91
CA PRO A 421 -42.88 37.08 9.79
C PRO A 421 -41.33 37.20 10.08
N ARG A 422 -40.53 36.86 9.04
CA ARG A 422 -39.26 37.42 8.47
C ARG A 422 -38.22 38.25 9.30
N ILE A 423 -36.90 38.37 9.02
CA ILE A 423 -35.78 37.73 8.24
C ILE A 423 -34.50 38.62 8.48
N ASN A 424 -33.29 37.99 8.52
CA ASN A 424 -31.90 38.42 8.13
C ASN A 424 -30.86 38.00 9.20
N ILE A 425 -29.82 37.18 8.96
CA ILE A 425 -28.73 37.16 7.95
C ILE A 425 -27.75 38.36 8.06
N ASN A 426 -26.58 38.16 8.69
CA ASN A 426 -25.27 38.07 7.99
C ASN A 426 -24.11 37.66 8.94
N PRO A 427 -22.94 37.20 8.43
CA PRO A 427 -21.76 36.80 9.22
C PRO A 427 -20.62 37.83 9.19
N THR A 428 -19.62 37.69 10.07
CA THR A 428 -18.17 37.98 9.83
C THR A 428 -17.37 37.82 11.14
N ILE A 429 -16.20 37.18 11.09
CA ILE A 429 -14.98 37.63 11.81
C ILE A 429 -13.77 37.34 10.91
N ARG A 430 -12.96 38.36 10.61
CA ARG A 430 -11.64 38.26 9.97
C ARG A 430 -10.57 38.81 10.94
N TYR A 431 -9.44 38.10 11.01
CA TYR A 431 -8.04 38.54 10.97
C TYR A 431 -7.53 39.93 11.47
N SER A 432 -6.27 39.89 11.96
CA SER A 432 -5.21 40.94 11.94
C SER A 432 -5.08 41.90 13.15
N PRO A 433 -3.92 42.60 13.36
CA PRO A 433 -2.56 42.03 13.52
C PRO A 433 -1.64 42.81 14.53
N ASN A 434 -0.38 42.35 14.72
CA ASN A 434 0.84 43.06 15.17
C ASN A 434 0.92 43.73 16.58
N ILE A 435 2.06 43.59 17.28
CA ILE A 435 3.12 44.64 17.43
C ILE A 435 4.31 44.20 18.35
N GLN A 436 5.52 44.42 17.82
CA GLN A 436 6.86 44.70 18.41
C GLN A 436 7.63 43.75 19.37
N TYR A 437 8.95 44.00 19.32
CA TYR A 437 10.09 43.28 19.90
C TYR A 437 11.10 44.36 20.34
N ASP A 438 11.52 44.34 21.61
CA ASP A 438 12.62 45.09 22.26
C ASP A 438 12.91 44.30 23.56
N GLY A 439 14.04 44.31 24.27
CA GLY A 439 15.31 45.05 24.20
C GLY A 439 16.01 44.84 25.57
N TYR A 440 17.32 44.65 25.61
CA TYR A 440 18.15 44.29 26.79
C TYR A 440 17.86 45.04 28.13
N SER A 441 17.97 44.35 29.30
CA SER A 441 18.86 44.70 30.47
C SER A 441 18.44 44.16 31.87
N ASP A 442 19.09 43.08 32.35
CA ASP A 442 19.54 42.75 33.75
C ASP A 442 18.61 42.94 35.01
N PRO A 443 19.03 42.77 36.30
CA PRO A 443 18.75 41.53 37.05
C PRO A 443 17.93 41.61 38.37
N GLY A 444 17.22 40.51 38.67
CA GLY A 444 16.81 40.09 40.04
C GLY A 444 15.64 40.84 40.70
N PRO A 445 15.20 40.48 41.94
CA PRO A 445 15.64 39.38 42.82
C PRO A 445 14.53 38.35 43.19
N ARG A 446 14.86 37.34 44.02
CA ARG A 446 13.93 36.33 44.58
C ARG A 446 13.27 36.79 45.90
N PRO A 447 12.09 36.25 46.25
CA PRO A 447 11.88 35.70 47.61
C PRO A 447 11.33 34.25 47.58
N ARG A 448 11.89 33.30 48.36
CA ARG A 448 11.41 32.82 49.69
C ARG A 448 9.98 32.25 49.67
N VAL A 449 9.79 30.92 49.72
CA VAL A 449 9.84 30.05 50.92
C VAL A 449 8.80 30.43 51.98
N MET A 450 7.77 29.57 52.13
CA MET A 450 7.05 29.36 53.39
C MET A 450 7.13 27.87 53.77
N ARG A 451 7.40 27.61 55.06
CA ARG A 451 7.38 26.28 55.68
C ARG A 451 6.12 26.15 56.55
N ASN A 452 5.59 24.93 56.59
CA ASN A 452 5.02 24.17 57.72
C ASN A 452 4.24 24.89 58.83
N LEU A 453 3.05 24.33 59.11
CA LEU A 453 2.52 24.01 60.44
C LEU A 453 2.06 22.52 60.34
N ASP A 454 2.58 21.57 61.13
CA ASP A 454 2.18 21.21 62.52
C ASP A 454 0.77 20.55 62.57
N GLN A 455 0.45 19.42 63.23
CA GLN A 455 1.10 18.36 64.05
C GLN A 455 0.26 17.04 63.83
N GLY A 456 0.54 15.81 64.33
CA GLY A 456 1.65 15.24 65.12
C GLY A 456 1.18 14.05 66.02
N GLY A 457 1.61 12.80 65.77
CA GLY A 457 1.25 11.61 66.57
C GLY A 457 1.72 10.26 65.96
N PRO A 458 1.96 9.17 66.73
CA PRO A 458 2.95 8.15 66.36
C PRO A 458 2.45 6.71 66.06
N GLU A 459 3.35 5.95 65.42
CA GLU A 459 3.49 4.47 65.38
C GLU A 459 2.33 3.56 64.90
N ASP A 460 2.50 3.00 63.70
CA ASP A 460 2.56 1.53 63.52
C ASP A 460 3.49 1.19 62.33
N ILE A 461 4.31 0.15 62.46
CA ILE A 461 5.38 -0.22 61.52
C ILE A 461 5.06 -1.56 60.85
N SER A 462 4.56 -1.50 59.60
CA SER A 462 4.42 -2.68 58.74
C SER A 462 5.60 -2.82 57.74
N PRO A 463 6.04 -4.05 57.38
CA PRO A 463 7.39 -4.25 56.85
C PRO A 463 7.60 -3.84 55.38
N ARG A 464 8.75 -3.23 55.09
CA ARG A 464 9.23 -2.95 53.73
C ARG A 464 9.27 -4.21 52.86
N LYS A 465 8.43 -4.27 51.81
CA LYS A 465 8.67 -5.17 50.67
C LYS A 465 9.98 -4.76 49.97
N ARG A 466 10.88 -5.73 49.80
CA ARG A 466 12.13 -5.57 49.03
C ARG A 466 11.80 -5.16 47.59
N PRO A 467 12.53 -4.22 46.97
CA PRO A 467 12.39 -3.96 45.55
C PRO A 467 12.87 -5.19 44.77
N GLY A 468 11.95 -5.89 44.11
CA GLY A 468 12.29 -6.97 43.19
C GLY A 468 13.13 -6.42 42.03
N LYS A 469 14.22 -7.10 41.67
CA LYS A 469 15.07 -6.72 40.53
C LYS A 469 14.19 -6.50 39.30
N ALA A 470 14.10 -5.24 38.85
CA ALA A 470 13.57 -4.95 37.52
C ALA A 470 14.43 -5.68 36.50
N LYS A 471 13.87 -6.70 35.84
CA LYS A 471 14.49 -7.25 34.63
C LYS A 471 14.49 -6.13 33.61
N SER A 472 15.65 -5.57 33.31
CA SER A 472 15.84 -4.64 32.21
C SER A 472 15.45 -5.35 30.92
N THR A 473 14.25 -5.05 30.40
CA THR A 473 14.00 -5.22 28.96
C THR A 473 15.13 -4.54 28.21
N PRO A 474 15.83 -5.22 27.29
CA PRO A 474 16.77 -4.54 26.41
C PRO A 474 16.06 -3.36 25.76
N ALA A 475 16.64 -2.17 25.84
CA ALA A 475 16.15 -1.05 25.07
C ALA A 475 16.16 -1.46 23.59
N ALA A 476 15.11 -1.10 22.85
CA ALA A 476 15.11 -1.29 21.40
C ALA A 476 16.37 -0.60 20.84
N ILE A 477 17.14 -1.31 20.02
CA ILE A 477 18.38 -0.77 19.45
C ILE A 477 17.98 0.33 18.47
N ASP A 478 18.20 1.58 18.87
CA ASP A 478 17.92 2.75 18.04
C ASP A 478 19.01 2.88 16.97
N ASN A 479 18.71 2.32 15.78
CA ASN A 479 19.61 2.33 14.62
C ASN A 479 19.64 3.68 13.88
N THR A 480 19.12 4.77 14.46
CA THR A 480 19.14 6.12 13.85
C THR A 480 20.43 6.89 14.11
N TYR A 481 21.33 6.40 14.96
CA TYR A 481 22.61 7.05 15.28
C TYR A 481 23.72 6.05 15.66
N VAL A 482 24.98 6.50 15.62
CA VAL A 482 26.14 5.67 15.96
C VAL A 482 26.20 5.43 17.48
N ALA A 483 26.09 4.16 17.89
CA ALA A 483 26.12 3.78 19.29
C ALA A 483 27.45 4.14 19.99
N LYS A 484 27.36 4.66 21.22
CA LYS A 484 28.48 5.09 22.08
C LYS A 484 29.33 6.25 21.53
N GLU A 485 28.87 6.96 20.51
CA GLU A 485 29.56 8.16 20.01
C GLU A 485 28.68 9.40 20.13
N VAL A 486 29.30 10.52 20.48
CA VAL A 486 28.69 11.85 20.59
C VAL A 486 29.41 12.81 19.66
N LEU A 487 28.65 13.69 19.01
CA LEU A 487 29.15 14.75 18.16
C LEU A 487 29.03 16.08 18.92
N ILE A 488 30.13 16.82 19.03
CA ILE A 488 30.25 18.04 19.82
C ILE A 488 30.76 19.16 18.93
N GLU A 489 30.20 20.36 19.06
CA GLU A 489 30.63 21.57 18.37
C GLU A 489 31.29 22.52 19.39
N ILE A 490 32.49 23.00 19.09
CA ILE A 490 33.19 24.04 19.86
C ILE A 490 33.49 25.20 18.91
N ALA A 491 33.22 26.44 19.35
CA ALA A 491 33.45 27.64 18.54
C ALA A 491 34.93 27.86 18.22
N GLY A 492 35.21 28.37 17.01
CA GLY A 492 36.57 28.58 16.52
C GLY A 492 37.36 27.27 16.42
N ASN A 493 38.67 27.34 16.70
CA ASN A 493 39.62 26.23 16.60
C ASN A 493 40.34 26.02 17.96
N PRO A 494 39.75 25.28 18.92
CA PRO A 494 40.33 25.10 20.25
C PRO A 494 41.62 24.28 20.18
N THR A 495 42.55 24.55 21.11
CA THR A 495 43.80 23.79 21.20
C THR A 495 43.55 22.36 21.68
N ASP A 496 44.47 21.44 21.34
CA ASP A 496 44.39 20.05 21.82
C ASP A 496 44.24 19.97 23.34
N ALA A 497 44.97 20.80 24.09
CA ALA A 497 44.86 20.87 25.55
C ALA A 497 43.46 21.29 26.04
N GLN A 498 42.78 22.21 25.34
CA GLN A 498 41.40 22.61 25.65
C GLN A 498 40.42 21.48 25.35
N ALA A 499 40.54 20.84 24.18
CA ALA A 499 39.70 19.72 23.78
C ALA A 499 39.85 18.52 24.74
N ASP A 500 41.09 18.17 25.09
CA ASP A 500 41.41 17.03 25.95
C ASP A 500 41.04 17.27 27.41
N ASP A 501 41.01 18.53 27.88
CA ASP A 501 40.48 18.87 29.20
C ASP A 501 38.96 18.68 29.28
N ILE A 502 38.22 19.12 28.27
CA ILE A 502 36.77 18.87 28.19
C ILE A 502 36.50 17.36 28.08
N ALA A 503 37.28 16.64 27.26
CA ALA A 503 37.17 15.18 27.16
C ALA A 503 37.43 14.48 28.51
N ARG A 504 38.47 14.89 29.26
CA ARG A 504 38.74 14.39 30.63
C ARG A 504 37.59 14.69 31.60
N ARG A 505 37.12 15.95 31.67
CA ARG A 505 36.01 16.36 32.56
C ARG A 505 34.77 15.49 32.38
N HIS A 506 34.42 15.21 31.13
CA HIS A 506 33.23 14.42 30.79
C HIS A 506 33.49 12.90 30.68
N ARG A 507 34.72 12.43 30.93
CA ARG A 507 35.15 11.02 30.82
C ARG A 507 34.89 10.43 29.43
N LEU A 508 35.30 11.18 28.40
CA LEU A 508 35.14 10.84 26.98
C LEU A 508 36.50 10.64 26.33
N THR A 509 36.55 9.85 25.26
CA THR A 509 37.79 9.61 24.50
C THR A 509 37.68 10.23 23.11
N ARG A 510 38.65 11.07 22.74
CA ARG A 510 38.69 11.68 21.41
C ARG A 510 38.92 10.61 20.34
N VAL A 511 38.00 10.52 19.37
CA VAL A 511 38.16 9.62 18.21
C VAL A 511 38.63 10.41 17.00
N GLN A 512 38.04 11.59 16.77
CA GLN A 512 38.37 12.46 15.65
C GLN A 512 37.96 13.90 15.96
N SER A 513 38.64 14.84 15.33
CA SER A 513 38.25 16.25 15.25
C SER A 513 38.40 16.74 13.81
N GLN A 514 37.62 17.74 13.44
CA GLN A 514 37.84 18.52 12.23
C GLN A 514 37.31 19.94 12.46
N SER A 515 37.98 20.93 11.89
CA SER A 515 37.55 22.33 11.91
C SER A 515 36.81 22.64 10.62
N PHE A 516 35.65 23.29 10.74
CA PHE A 516 34.70 23.54 9.66
C PHE A 516 34.58 25.04 9.48
N ALA A 517 35.09 25.55 8.37
CA ALA A 517 35.04 26.97 8.03
C ALA A 517 33.59 27.43 7.80
N LEU A 518 32.70 26.54 7.37
CA LEU A 518 31.27 26.79 7.21
C LEU A 518 30.58 27.28 8.49
N THR A 519 30.95 26.74 9.65
CA THR A 519 30.27 27.01 10.94
C THR A 519 31.12 27.84 11.91
N ASP A 520 32.33 28.22 11.51
CA ASP A 520 33.40 28.76 12.35
C ASP A 520 33.53 27.98 13.68
N SER A 521 33.71 26.66 13.54
CA SER A 521 33.70 25.74 14.69
C SER A 521 34.40 24.42 14.38
N THR A 522 35.05 23.86 15.40
CA THR A 522 35.59 22.49 15.36
C THR A 522 34.55 21.52 15.89
N PHE A 523 34.20 20.53 15.05
CA PHE A 523 33.41 19.39 15.49
C PHE A 523 34.32 18.25 15.94
N PHE A 524 33.94 17.65 17.07
CA PHE A 524 34.61 16.54 17.70
C PHE A 524 33.70 15.32 17.73
N ARG A 525 34.21 14.18 17.26
CA ARG A 525 33.60 12.86 17.43
C ARG A 525 34.27 12.17 18.61
N TRP A 526 33.56 12.06 19.72
CA TRP A 526 34.07 11.47 20.96
C TRP A 526 33.31 10.19 21.32
N ARG A 527 34.03 9.24 21.91
CA ARG A 527 33.51 7.94 22.36
C ARG A 527 33.18 7.97 23.85
N ILE A 528 32.13 7.26 24.22
CA ILE A 528 31.65 7.06 25.60
C ILE A 528 32.14 5.69 26.07
N PRO A 529 33.24 5.60 26.86
CA PRO A 529 33.82 4.33 27.27
C PRO A 529 33.07 3.66 28.44
N ASP A 530 32.42 4.45 29.30
CA ASP A 530 31.88 4.03 30.60
C ASP A 530 30.43 3.51 30.56
N GLY A 531 29.88 3.29 29.37
CA GLY A 531 28.56 2.68 29.19
C GLY A 531 27.35 3.59 29.47
N ARG A 532 27.55 4.89 29.73
CA ARG A 532 26.45 5.88 29.73
C ARG A 532 25.73 5.90 28.37
N SER A 533 24.44 6.22 28.38
CA SER A 533 23.70 6.43 27.13
C SER A 533 24.11 7.74 26.47
N VAL A 534 24.04 7.79 25.13
CA VAL A 534 24.39 9.00 24.35
C VAL A 534 23.56 10.20 24.82
N ASP A 535 22.26 10.04 25.07
CA ASP A 535 21.39 11.11 25.57
C ASP A 535 21.73 11.61 26.98
N ALA A 536 22.27 10.75 27.85
CA ALA A 536 22.75 11.19 29.16
C ALA A 536 23.99 12.08 29.01
N VAL A 537 24.94 11.68 28.16
CA VAL A 537 26.17 12.42 27.86
C VAL A 537 25.86 13.73 27.12
N VAL A 538 24.96 13.73 26.13
CA VAL A 538 24.53 14.95 25.43
C VAL A 538 23.94 15.97 26.41
N ARG A 539 23.05 15.54 27.32
CA ARG A 539 22.50 16.45 28.36
C ARG A 539 23.55 16.94 29.33
N GLU A 540 24.50 16.11 29.73
CA GLU A 540 25.63 16.47 30.59
C GLU A 540 26.51 17.55 29.94
N LEU A 541 26.82 17.40 28.64
CA LEU A 541 27.63 18.35 27.88
C LEU A 541 26.91 19.69 27.67
N VAL A 542 25.63 19.66 27.29
CA VAL A 542 24.81 20.89 27.13
C VAL A 542 24.66 21.62 28.46
N ALA A 543 24.42 20.91 29.57
CA ALA A 543 24.34 21.51 30.91
C ALA A 543 25.70 22.04 31.41
N GLY A 544 26.81 21.50 30.91
CA GLY A 544 28.17 21.91 31.29
C GLY A 544 28.62 23.25 30.70
N GLY A 545 27.93 23.78 29.67
CA GLY A 545 28.18 25.11 29.09
C GLY A 545 29.53 25.31 28.36
N ASN A 546 30.44 24.32 28.39
CA ASN A 546 31.78 24.40 27.80
C ASN A 546 31.83 24.06 26.30
N VAL A 547 30.68 23.84 25.66
CA VAL A 547 30.55 23.46 24.24
C VAL A 547 29.44 24.27 23.59
N LYS A 548 29.58 24.62 22.31
CA LYS A 548 28.58 25.38 21.53
C LYS A 548 27.33 24.53 21.27
N ALA A 549 27.52 23.24 21.01
CA ALA A 549 26.45 22.24 20.95
C ALA A 549 26.99 20.83 21.25
N ALA A 550 26.10 19.93 21.66
CA ALA A 550 26.35 18.48 21.69
C ALA A 550 25.11 17.74 21.20
N GLN A 551 25.30 16.68 20.41
CA GLN A 551 24.22 15.90 19.83
C GLN A 551 24.64 14.45 19.53
N ARG A 552 23.65 13.61 19.18
CA ARG A 552 23.90 12.27 18.63
C ARG A 552 24.63 12.38 17.28
N ASN A 553 25.47 11.39 16.95
CA ASN A 553 26.01 11.25 15.59
C ASN A 553 25.03 10.43 14.74
N ASN A 554 24.06 11.09 14.11
CA ASN A 554 22.94 10.44 13.43
C ASN A 554 23.37 9.71 12.14
N ILE A 555 22.61 8.71 11.72
CA ILE A 555 22.83 7.89 10.53
C ILE A 555 21.87 8.31 9.40
N PHE A 556 22.42 8.45 8.20
CA PHE A 556 21.69 8.78 6.96
C PHE A 556 21.80 7.62 5.97
N LYS A 557 20.82 7.49 5.06
CA LYS A 557 20.75 6.38 4.07
C LYS A 557 20.46 6.85 2.65
N LEU A 558 21.06 6.17 1.67
CA LEU A 558 20.75 6.31 0.24
C LEU A 558 19.32 5.83 -0.08
N GLN A 559 18.80 6.18 -1.26
CA GLN A 559 17.37 6.09 -1.58
C GLN A 559 17.07 5.50 -2.99
N GLN A 560 17.38 4.22 -3.25
CA GLN A 560 17.04 3.48 -4.49
C GLN A 560 16.81 1.96 -4.25
N ASN A 561 16.10 1.32 -5.17
CA ASN A 561 16.17 -0.11 -5.51
C ASN A 561 16.58 -0.24 -7.00
N ALA A 562 17.25 -1.33 -7.42
CA ALA A 562 17.92 -1.44 -8.72
C ALA A 562 17.62 -2.71 -9.54
N THR A 563 17.54 -2.57 -10.87
CA THR A 563 17.36 -3.67 -11.87
C THR A 563 18.11 -3.33 -13.18
N PRO A 564 18.79 -4.24 -13.92
CA PRO A 564 19.77 -3.84 -14.96
C PRO A 564 19.28 -3.90 -16.44
N ALA A 565 19.73 -2.97 -17.32
CA ALA A 565 19.73 -3.08 -18.81
C ALA A 565 20.43 -1.88 -19.53
N ALA A 566 20.76 -1.98 -20.84
CA ALA A 566 21.71 -1.08 -21.55
C ALA A 566 21.45 -0.82 -23.07
N ALA A 567 21.96 0.28 -23.66
CA ALA A 567 22.80 0.22 -24.88
C ALA A 567 22.60 1.08 -26.18
N ARG A 568 21.91 2.24 -26.31
CA ARG A 568 21.96 3.10 -27.56
C ARG A 568 22.11 4.64 -27.37
N PRO A 569 22.65 5.42 -28.37
CA PRO A 569 23.35 6.70 -28.15
C PRO A 569 22.74 8.03 -28.67
N GLU A 570 21.59 8.05 -29.34
CA GLU A 570 20.68 9.18 -29.10
C GLU A 570 20.17 8.97 -27.67
N GLY A 571 20.10 10.03 -26.84
CA GLY A 571 19.80 9.91 -25.41
C GLY A 571 18.68 8.90 -25.16
N ASP A 572 19.05 7.76 -24.56
CA ASP A 572 18.47 6.46 -24.94
C ASP A 572 16.94 6.49 -24.97
N PRO A 573 16.26 5.86 -25.97
CA PRO A 573 14.79 5.85 -26.05
C PRO A 573 14.05 5.35 -24.81
N MET A 574 14.75 4.75 -23.83
CA MET A 574 14.23 4.40 -22.51
C MET A 574 14.21 5.58 -21.50
N GLN A 575 14.90 6.70 -21.75
CA GLN A 575 14.96 7.90 -20.91
C GLN A 575 13.72 8.80 -21.10
N TYR A 576 12.51 8.29 -20.79
CA TYR A 576 11.24 9.04 -20.97
C TYR A 576 11.25 10.43 -20.30
N ALA A 577 12.03 10.59 -19.23
CA ALA A 577 12.18 11.82 -18.47
C ALA A 577 12.66 13.01 -19.31
N LEU A 578 13.44 12.77 -20.39
CA LEU A 578 13.95 13.82 -21.28
C LEU A 578 12.82 14.58 -21.96
N ALA A 579 11.93 13.86 -22.64
CA ALA A 579 10.74 14.43 -23.27
C ALA A 579 9.75 14.95 -22.22
N LYS A 580 9.53 14.20 -21.14
CA LYS A 580 8.57 14.56 -20.08
C LYS A 580 8.90 15.89 -19.38
N MET A 581 10.18 16.24 -19.25
CA MET A 581 10.62 17.53 -18.70
C MET A 581 11.10 18.52 -19.77
N ARG A 582 11.01 18.19 -21.06
CA ARG A 582 11.39 19.06 -22.18
C ARG A 582 12.85 19.50 -22.14
N LEU A 583 13.72 18.53 -21.83
CA LEU A 583 15.16 18.75 -21.72
C LEU A 583 15.85 19.06 -23.06
N PRO A 584 15.53 18.42 -24.20
CA PRO A 584 16.11 18.80 -25.49
C PRO A 584 15.83 20.27 -25.85
N GLU A 585 14.61 20.77 -25.60
CA GLU A 585 14.30 22.18 -25.82
C GLU A 585 15.03 23.09 -24.82
N ALA A 586 15.21 22.66 -23.57
CA ALA A 586 16.02 23.39 -22.59
C ALA A 586 17.51 23.47 -22.99
N HIS A 587 18.05 22.39 -23.58
CA HIS A 587 19.43 22.30 -24.07
C HIS A 587 19.72 23.24 -25.24
N ALA A 588 18.72 23.55 -26.06
CA ALA A 588 18.82 24.61 -27.07
C ALA A 588 19.02 26.02 -26.48
N LEU A 589 18.82 26.19 -25.16
CA LEU A 589 18.96 27.45 -24.43
C LEU A 589 20.12 27.45 -23.44
N SER A 590 20.45 26.29 -22.85
CA SER A 590 21.53 26.10 -21.88
C SER A 590 21.82 24.62 -21.67
N VAL A 591 23.10 24.25 -21.60
CA VAL A 591 23.57 22.89 -21.29
C VAL A 591 24.25 22.78 -19.91
N GLY A 592 24.19 23.84 -19.09
CA GLY A 592 24.75 23.86 -17.74
C GLY A 592 26.25 24.16 -17.65
N ALA A 593 26.84 24.72 -18.70
CA ALA A 593 28.26 25.08 -18.79
C ALA A 593 28.73 25.95 -17.59
N ASP A 594 29.97 25.71 -17.15
CA ASP A 594 30.66 26.43 -16.05
C ASP A 594 29.96 26.40 -14.67
N VAL A 595 28.90 25.60 -14.50
CA VAL A 595 28.20 25.45 -13.21
C VAL A 595 28.72 24.25 -12.43
N THR A 596 29.33 24.52 -11.27
CA THR A 596 29.80 23.48 -10.34
C THR A 596 28.67 22.96 -9.45
N ILE A 597 28.41 21.66 -9.54
CA ILE A 597 27.43 20.90 -8.76
C ILE A 597 28.17 19.91 -7.86
N ALA A 598 27.96 19.99 -6.55
CA ALA A 598 28.45 19.00 -5.61
C ALA A 598 27.45 17.86 -5.44
N VAL A 599 27.88 16.63 -5.69
CA VAL A 599 27.09 15.42 -5.49
C VAL A 599 27.59 14.75 -4.21
N ILE A 600 26.83 14.92 -3.10
CA ILE A 600 27.14 14.29 -1.81
C ILE A 600 26.40 12.96 -1.73
N ASP A 601 27.12 11.86 -1.98
CA ASP A 601 26.54 10.53 -2.16
C ASP A 601 27.53 9.42 -1.74
N SER A 602 27.34 8.21 -2.24
CA SER A 602 28.32 7.12 -2.31
C SER A 602 29.41 7.39 -3.36
N GLY A 603 30.39 6.48 -3.49
CA GLY A 603 31.43 6.58 -4.51
C GLY A 603 30.87 6.68 -5.93
N ILE A 604 31.46 7.53 -6.76
CA ILE A 604 31.06 7.76 -8.16
C ILE A 604 32.12 7.14 -9.07
N ASP A 605 31.72 6.38 -10.11
CA ASP A 605 32.65 5.90 -11.13
C ASP A 605 33.09 7.05 -12.04
N VAL A 606 34.17 7.73 -11.64
CA VAL A 606 34.77 8.84 -12.39
C VAL A 606 35.42 8.41 -13.71
N THR A 607 35.53 7.09 -13.96
CA THR A 607 36.04 6.53 -15.22
C THR A 607 34.93 6.12 -16.19
N HIS A 608 33.67 6.23 -15.77
CA HIS A 608 32.51 5.90 -16.59
C HIS A 608 32.46 6.81 -17.83
N PRO A 609 32.31 6.28 -19.07
CA PRO A 609 32.36 7.10 -20.30
C PRO A 609 31.35 8.26 -20.33
N GLU A 610 30.16 8.05 -19.75
CA GLU A 610 29.13 9.09 -19.61
C GLU A 610 29.56 10.32 -18.80
N LEU A 611 30.58 10.19 -17.94
CA LEU A 611 31.07 11.23 -17.03
C LEU A 611 32.45 11.77 -17.43
N ALA A 612 32.92 11.43 -18.63
CA ALA A 612 34.26 11.73 -19.12
C ALA A 612 34.45 13.24 -19.37
N GLY A 613 35.09 13.93 -18.42
CA GLY A 613 35.43 15.35 -18.50
C GLY A 613 34.55 16.28 -17.65
N VAL A 614 33.41 15.80 -17.14
CA VAL A 614 32.55 16.59 -16.22
C VAL A 614 32.99 16.51 -14.76
N ILE A 615 33.66 15.44 -14.32
CA ILE A 615 34.19 15.36 -12.94
C ILE A 615 35.42 16.28 -12.79
N THR A 616 35.28 17.38 -12.05
CA THR A 616 36.35 18.37 -11.81
C THR A 616 37.02 18.24 -10.45
N GLY A 617 36.43 17.46 -9.53
CA GLY A 617 37.02 17.19 -8.23
C GLY A 617 36.41 15.97 -7.57
N THR A 618 37.21 15.28 -6.76
CA THR A 618 36.80 14.14 -5.93
C THR A 618 37.13 14.40 -4.47
N PHE A 619 36.33 13.82 -3.57
CA PHE A 619 36.59 13.86 -2.13
C PHE A 619 35.97 12.66 -1.43
N ASP A 620 36.80 11.87 -0.73
CA ASP A 620 36.33 10.81 0.16
C ASP A 620 36.28 11.32 1.61
N ALA A 621 35.07 11.57 2.12
CA ALA A 621 34.86 11.98 3.49
C ALA A 621 35.14 10.83 4.48
N LEU A 622 34.93 9.57 4.07
CA LEU A 622 35.19 8.37 4.87
C LEU A 622 36.70 8.09 5.00
N ASN A 623 37.45 8.38 3.93
CA ASN A 623 38.88 8.11 3.79
C ASN A 623 39.19 6.63 4.05
N ASN A 624 38.45 5.75 3.37
CA ASN A 624 38.52 4.30 3.60
C ASN A 624 38.86 3.47 2.34
N GLY A 625 39.00 4.11 1.18
CA GLY A 625 39.46 3.47 -0.06
C GLY A 625 38.42 2.56 -0.73
N GLU A 626 37.16 2.59 -0.29
CA GLU A 626 36.07 1.92 -0.99
C GLU A 626 35.83 2.56 -2.38
N GLY A 627 35.62 1.71 -3.39
CA GLY A 627 35.49 2.11 -4.79
C GLY A 627 34.18 2.80 -5.18
N PRO A 628 33.88 2.87 -6.50
CA PRO A 628 32.62 3.42 -6.99
C PRO A 628 31.42 2.54 -6.64
N HIS A 629 30.24 3.17 -6.53
CA HIS A 629 29.00 2.54 -6.10
C HIS A 629 27.85 2.89 -7.08
N PRO A 630 26.88 1.99 -7.32
CA PRO A 630 25.79 2.20 -8.28
C PRO A 630 25.02 3.50 -8.08
N HIS A 631 24.62 3.82 -6.85
CA HIS A 631 23.81 5.01 -6.55
C HIS A 631 24.51 6.31 -6.96
N GLY A 632 25.74 6.56 -6.49
CA GLY A 632 26.48 7.80 -6.79
C GLY A 632 26.77 7.97 -8.27
N THR A 633 27.08 6.87 -8.96
CA THR A 633 27.29 6.84 -10.42
C THR A 633 26.00 7.16 -11.18
N SER A 634 24.85 6.65 -10.74
CA SER A 634 23.55 6.96 -11.32
C SER A 634 23.13 8.41 -11.09
N ILE A 635 23.36 8.96 -9.89
CA ILE A 635 23.06 10.37 -9.59
C ILE A 635 23.91 11.32 -10.44
N ALA A 636 25.22 11.07 -10.54
CA ALA A 636 26.09 11.84 -11.43
C ALA A 636 25.63 11.76 -12.90
N GLY A 637 25.23 10.58 -13.38
CA GLY A 637 24.76 10.40 -14.75
C GLY A 637 23.45 11.10 -15.07
N VAL A 638 22.45 11.05 -14.17
CA VAL A 638 21.20 11.80 -14.35
C VAL A 638 21.48 13.32 -14.45
N ILE A 639 22.48 13.81 -13.72
CA ILE A 639 22.90 15.22 -13.80
C ILE A 639 23.65 15.50 -15.10
N ALA A 640 24.73 14.77 -15.42
CA ALA A 640 25.72 15.22 -16.40
C ALA A 640 26.15 14.18 -17.45
N ALA A 641 25.41 13.07 -17.64
CA ALA A 641 25.72 12.12 -18.72
C ALA A 641 25.73 12.79 -20.10
N HIS A 642 26.70 12.42 -20.95
CA HIS A 642 26.89 13.05 -22.26
C HIS A 642 27.52 12.13 -23.33
N ALA A 643 27.48 10.81 -23.15
CA ALA A 643 28.05 9.87 -24.13
C ALA A 643 26.97 9.08 -24.86
N ARG A 644 26.25 8.22 -24.13
CA ARG A 644 25.20 7.34 -24.66
C ARG A 644 23.85 7.64 -24.02
N LEU A 645 23.84 8.21 -22.82
CA LEU A 645 22.71 8.85 -22.17
C LEU A 645 22.82 10.37 -22.30
N MET A 646 21.67 11.03 -22.25
CA MET A 646 21.58 12.47 -22.06
C MET A 646 21.29 12.76 -20.58
N GLY A 647 22.20 13.47 -19.95
CA GLY A 647 22.04 14.06 -18.62
C GLY A 647 21.27 15.37 -18.70
N THR A 648 20.88 15.87 -17.53
CA THR A 648 20.09 17.10 -17.42
C THR A 648 20.90 18.37 -17.74
N ALA A 649 22.16 18.41 -17.35
CA ALA A 649 23.12 19.49 -17.50
C ALA A 649 24.47 18.92 -17.97
N PRO A 650 24.56 18.44 -19.22
CA PRO A 650 25.69 17.65 -19.73
C PRO A 650 27.03 18.40 -19.79
N SER A 651 27.03 19.74 -19.69
CA SER A 651 28.26 20.56 -19.64
C SER A 651 28.59 21.09 -18.24
N SER A 652 27.88 20.64 -17.20
CA SER A 652 28.15 21.05 -15.82
C SER A 652 29.40 20.37 -15.24
N HIS A 653 29.98 21.00 -14.21
CA HIS A 653 31.13 20.46 -13.50
C HIS A 653 30.68 19.74 -12.23
N LEU A 654 31.01 18.46 -12.07
CA LEU A 654 30.66 17.69 -10.89
C LEU A 654 31.82 17.61 -9.89
N LEU A 655 31.52 17.86 -8.62
CA LEU A 655 32.35 17.45 -7.49
C LEU A 655 31.79 16.13 -6.95
N ALA A 656 32.52 15.04 -7.16
CA ALA A 656 32.16 13.71 -6.68
C ALA A 656 32.55 13.56 -5.20
N ILE A 657 31.58 13.76 -4.30
CA ILE A 657 31.81 13.75 -2.86
C ILE A 657 31.23 12.47 -2.24
N ARG A 658 32.11 11.53 -1.94
CA ARG A 658 31.80 10.28 -1.26
C ARG A 658 31.65 10.53 0.25
N ALA A 659 30.42 10.50 0.73
CA ALA A 659 30.03 10.57 2.14
C ALA A 659 29.44 9.25 2.68
N PHE A 660 28.92 8.39 1.81
CA PHE A 660 28.25 7.13 2.15
C PHE A 660 29.14 5.93 1.83
N GLY A 661 29.19 4.96 2.75
CA GLY A 661 30.00 3.75 2.63
C GLY A 661 29.24 2.50 3.03
N ASP A 662 29.70 1.35 2.54
CA ASP A 662 28.94 0.11 2.60
C ASP A 662 28.92 -0.50 4.00
N LYS A 663 27.72 -0.91 4.42
CA LYS A 663 27.52 -1.73 5.63
C LYS A 663 26.54 -2.86 5.35
N LYS A 664 26.49 -3.82 6.27
CA LYS A 664 25.53 -4.94 6.27
C LYS A 664 24.05 -4.52 6.21
N SER A 665 23.75 -3.25 6.49
CA SER A 665 22.41 -2.64 6.51
C SER A 665 22.13 -1.72 5.30
N GLY A 666 22.98 -1.78 4.27
CA GLY A 666 23.03 -0.83 3.16
C GLY A 666 24.02 0.30 3.38
N ALA A 667 24.26 1.10 2.34
CA ALA A 667 25.18 2.23 2.39
C ALA A 667 24.68 3.33 3.34
N GLU A 668 25.55 3.74 4.28
CA GLU A 668 25.22 4.66 5.36
C GLU A 668 26.25 5.79 5.48
N SER A 669 25.81 6.96 5.92
CA SER A 669 26.67 8.08 6.33
C SER A 669 26.33 8.54 7.74
N THR A 670 27.08 9.54 8.24
CA THR A 670 26.84 10.15 9.56
C THR A 670 26.84 11.67 9.49
N SER A 671 26.21 12.33 10.47
CA SER A 671 26.13 13.81 10.55
C SER A 671 27.49 14.48 10.33
N PHE A 672 28.55 13.97 10.97
CA PHE A 672 29.91 14.49 10.85
C PHE A 672 30.48 14.38 9.42
N LEU A 673 30.21 13.27 8.72
CA LEU A 673 30.69 13.05 7.35
C LEU A 673 29.96 13.95 6.35
N ILE A 674 28.65 14.14 6.50
CA ILE A 674 27.88 15.00 5.60
C ILE A 674 28.25 16.48 5.82
N LEU A 675 28.44 16.92 7.08
CA LEU A 675 28.98 18.26 7.35
C LEU A 675 30.36 18.47 6.69
N LYS A 676 31.21 17.43 6.68
CA LYS A 676 32.56 17.46 6.09
C LYS A 676 32.48 17.59 4.56
N SER A 677 31.49 16.94 3.96
CA SER A 677 31.15 17.06 2.54
C SER A 677 30.58 18.43 2.17
N LEU A 678 29.73 19.04 3.01
CA LEU A 678 29.22 20.40 2.80
C LEU A 678 30.37 21.43 2.82
N ASP A 679 31.24 21.38 3.82
CA ASP A 679 32.40 22.29 3.95
C ASP A 679 33.34 22.17 2.74
N TYR A 680 33.60 20.96 2.24
CA TYR A 680 34.37 20.75 1.00
C TYR A 680 33.67 21.31 -0.25
N ALA A 681 32.37 21.07 -0.42
CA ALA A 681 31.61 21.60 -1.57
C ALA A 681 31.69 23.13 -1.64
N LEU A 682 31.58 23.79 -0.48
CA LEU A 682 31.74 25.22 -0.31
C LEU A 682 33.17 25.71 -0.61
N ALA A 683 34.19 25.02 -0.10
CA ALA A 683 35.60 25.35 -0.39
C ALA A 683 35.98 25.17 -1.88
N LYS A 684 35.15 24.44 -2.64
CA LYS A 684 35.27 24.26 -4.10
C LYS A 684 34.27 25.09 -4.91
N ASN A 685 33.64 26.10 -4.29
CA ASN A 685 32.71 27.03 -4.94
C ASN A 685 31.53 26.37 -5.67
N ALA A 686 31.00 25.26 -5.12
CA ALA A 686 29.79 24.64 -5.66
C ALA A 686 28.61 25.64 -5.62
N ARG A 687 27.95 25.84 -6.76
CA ARG A 687 26.72 26.64 -6.87
C ARG A 687 25.47 25.85 -6.46
N ILE A 688 25.55 24.53 -6.57
CA ILE A 688 24.45 23.60 -6.27
C ILE A 688 25.01 22.46 -5.43
N ILE A 689 24.26 22.00 -4.43
CA ILE A 689 24.55 20.78 -3.67
C ILE A 689 23.36 19.82 -3.80
N ASN A 690 23.58 18.69 -4.45
CA ASN A 690 22.64 17.59 -4.57
C ASN A 690 22.82 16.60 -3.41
N MET A 691 21.75 16.33 -2.68
CA MET A 691 21.69 15.45 -1.52
C MET A 691 20.65 14.34 -1.74
N SER A 692 21.04 13.29 -2.46
CA SER A 692 20.16 12.17 -2.83
C SER A 692 19.97 11.12 -1.71
N PHE A 693 19.96 11.58 -0.45
CA PHE A 693 19.88 10.77 0.76
C PHE A 693 18.86 11.32 1.76
N ALA A 694 18.47 10.51 2.73
CA ALA A 694 17.53 10.90 3.79
C ALA A 694 17.94 10.38 5.17
N GLY A 695 17.55 11.11 6.22
CA GLY A 695 17.82 10.79 7.62
C GLY A 695 16.92 11.58 8.59
N PRO A 696 17.14 11.45 9.91
CA PRO A 696 16.38 12.17 10.93
C PRO A 696 16.73 13.67 10.96
N HIS A 697 15.94 14.47 11.67
CA HIS A 697 16.29 15.87 11.97
C HIS A 697 17.62 15.94 12.73
N ASP A 698 18.47 16.88 12.32
CA ASP A 698 19.80 17.06 12.87
C ASP A 698 20.12 18.57 12.98
N PRO A 699 20.19 19.15 14.19
CA PRO A 699 20.38 20.59 14.35
C PRO A 699 21.72 21.13 13.82
N ALA A 700 22.80 20.33 13.84
CA ALA A 700 24.06 20.74 13.23
C ALA A 700 23.97 20.74 11.70
N MET A 701 23.26 19.77 11.12
CA MET A 701 22.94 19.76 9.69
C MET A 701 22.12 21.00 9.29
N GLU A 702 21.06 21.33 10.03
CA GLU A 702 20.25 22.53 9.80
C GLU A 702 21.10 23.82 9.83
N ARG A 703 22.04 23.94 10.77
CA ARG A 703 23.01 25.07 10.79
C ARG A 703 23.91 25.08 9.54
N GLY A 704 24.43 23.93 9.12
CA GLY A 704 25.26 23.80 7.92
C GLY A 704 24.51 24.16 6.64
N LEU A 705 23.28 23.67 6.49
CA LEU A 705 22.38 23.97 5.36
C LEU A 705 22.02 25.46 5.33
N ALA A 706 21.64 26.05 6.47
CA ALA A 706 21.35 27.47 6.55
C ALA A 706 22.57 28.34 6.17
N ALA A 707 23.77 27.96 6.59
CA ALA A 707 25.01 28.67 6.26
C ALA A 707 25.41 28.50 4.78
N ALA A 708 25.13 27.35 4.16
CA ALA A 708 25.32 27.15 2.72
C ALA A 708 24.31 27.98 1.90
N ALA A 709 23.03 27.98 2.30
CA ALA A 709 21.99 28.78 1.65
C ALA A 709 22.26 30.29 1.77
N ALA A 710 22.74 30.76 2.92
CA ALA A 710 23.16 32.16 3.12
C ALA A 710 24.33 32.60 2.22
N LYS A 711 25.12 31.64 1.69
CA LYS A 711 26.16 31.88 0.68
C LYS A 711 25.64 31.78 -0.76
N GLY A 712 24.33 31.73 -0.97
CA GLY A 712 23.70 31.71 -2.30
C GLY A 712 23.74 30.37 -3.02
N ILE A 713 24.04 29.27 -2.30
CA ILE A 713 24.05 27.92 -2.86
C ILE A 713 22.62 27.39 -2.98
N VAL A 714 22.30 26.75 -4.11
CA VAL A 714 21.05 26.01 -4.30
C VAL A 714 21.18 24.62 -3.67
N LEU A 715 20.33 24.32 -2.69
CA LEU A 715 20.32 23.04 -2.00
C LEU A 715 19.14 22.20 -2.51
N VAL A 716 19.41 21.00 -3.04
CA VAL A 716 18.38 20.10 -3.59
C VAL A 716 18.49 18.74 -2.91
N ALA A 717 17.35 18.17 -2.49
CA ALA A 717 17.36 16.89 -1.78
C ALA A 717 16.15 16.00 -2.08
N ALA A 718 16.38 14.70 -1.96
CA ALA A 718 15.37 13.66 -2.10
C ALA A 718 14.37 13.69 -0.94
N ALA A 719 13.07 13.76 -1.22
CA ALA A 719 12.02 13.83 -0.19
C ALA A 719 11.98 12.59 0.74
N GLY A 720 12.51 11.45 0.28
CA GLY A 720 12.61 10.17 1.00
C GLY A 720 11.68 9.10 0.42
N ASN A 721 12.10 7.83 0.54
CA ASN A 721 11.38 6.65 0.02
C ASN A 721 10.75 5.79 1.15
N ALA A 722 10.33 6.40 2.26
CA ALA A 722 9.76 5.70 3.42
C ALA A 722 8.21 5.68 3.44
N GLY A 723 7.58 6.16 2.37
CA GLY A 723 6.16 6.05 2.09
C GLY A 723 5.29 7.16 2.68
N ALA A 724 4.02 7.17 2.27
CA ALA A 724 3.01 8.19 2.56
C ALA A 724 2.74 8.50 4.06
N LYS A 725 3.24 7.66 4.99
CA LYS A 725 3.08 7.81 6.45
C LYS A 725 4.39 8.09 7.18
N SER A 726 5.49 8.23 6.46
CA SER A 726 6.77 8.61 7.03
C SER A 726 6.68 10.02 7.62
N PRO A 727 7.32 10.31 8.77
CA PRO A 727 7.57 11.70 9.16
C PRO A 727 8.47 12.39 8.12
N PRO A 728 8.52 13.74 8.10
CA PRO A 728 9.48 14.47 7.28
C PRO A 728 10.92 14.00 7.53
N LEU A 729 11.66 13.78 6.45
CA LEU A 729 13.07 13.37 6.50
C LEU A 729 13.98 14.48 5.99
N TYR A 730 15.17 14.54 6.55
CA TYR A 730 16.17 15.59 6.30
C TYR A 730 17.31 15.03 5.43
N PRO A 731 17.94 15.85 4.56
CA PRO A 731 17.87 17.31 4.53
C PRO A 731 16.66 17.91 3.80
N ALA A 732 15.85 17.12 3.08
CA ALA A 732 14.73 17.65 2.29
C ALA A 732 13.68 18.43 3.10
N ALA A 733 13.39 18.06 4.35
CA ALA A 733 12.46 18.79 5.20
C ALA A 733 12.99 20.13 5.76
N ASP A 734 14.23 20.52 5.46
CA ASP A 734 14.78 21.83 5.82
C ASP A 734 14.21 22.94 4.92
N ARG A 735 13.83 24.07 5.52
CA ARG A 735 13.18 25.20 4.80
C ARG A 735 14.03 25.80 3.68
N ASN A 736 15.36 25.66 3.76
CA ASN A 736 16.31 26.22 2.80
C ASN A 736 16.58 25.26 1.63
N VAL A 737 15.99 24.05 1.64
CA VAL A 737 16.22 22.98 0.67
C VAL A 737 15.04 22.85 -0.29
N ILE A 738 15.34 22.56 -1.55
CA ILE A 738 14.35 22.18 -2.57
C ILE A 738 14.10 20.68 -2.41
N ALA A 739 13.03 20.34 -1.69
CA ALA A 739 12.58 18.96 -1.50
C ALA A 739 11.92 18.42 -2.77
N VAL A 740 12.48 17.36 -3.34
CA VAL A 740 12.01 16.77 -4.60
C VAL A 740 11.39 15.40 -4.38
N THR A 741 10.14 15.23 -4.82
CA THR A 741 9.46 13.93 -4.85
C THR A 741 9.58 13.25 -6.22
N ALA A 742 9.31 11.96 -6.27
CA ALA A 742 9.34 11.15 -7.49
C ALA A 742 7.94 10.91 -8.07
N ILE A 743 7.84 11.03 -9.40
CA ILE A 743 6.71 10.57 -10.21
C ILE A 743 7.17 9.57 -11.29
N ASP A 744 6.22 8.82 -11.83
CA ASP A 744 6.41 7.92 -12.98
C ASP A 744 6.12 8.60 -14.33
N GLN A 745 6.27 7.83 -15.41
CA GLN A 745 5.96 8.29 -16.77
C GLN A 745 4.49 8.74 -16.94
N SER A 746 3.57 8.19 -16.15
CA SER A 746 2.12 8.44 -16.18
C SER A 746 1.65 9.54 -15.21
N ASP A 747 2.56 10.38 -14.70
CA ASP A 747 2.25 11.44 -13.70
C ASP A 747 1.76 10.92 -12.34
N LYS A 748 1.89 9.61 -12.04
CA LYS A 748 1.55 9.08 -10.73
C LYS A 748 2.70 9.27 -9.77
N LEU A 749 2.39 9.63 -8.53
CA LEU A 749 3.36 9.70 -7.44
C LEU A 749 3.96 8.32 -7.18
N PHE A 750 5.28 8.22 -7.10
CA PHE A 750 5.96 7.01 -6.65
C PHE A 750 5.42 6.59 -5.27
N ALA A 751 4.94 5.35 -5.15
CA ALA A 751 4.19 4.91 -3.97
C ALA A 751 5.00 4.98 -2.66
N GLN A 752 6.32 4.85 -2.75
CA GLN A 752 7.24 4.95 -1.62
C GLN A 752 7.67 6.38 -1.31
N SER A 753 7.34 7.39 -2.13
CA SER A 753 7.65 8.79 -1.81
C SER A 753 7.03 9.20 -0.47
N ASN A 754 7.84 9.85 0.36
CA ASN A 754 7.36 10.62 1.50
C ASN A 754 6.43 11.76 1.01
N ARG A 755 5.58 12.25 1.92
CA ARG A 755 4.59 13.29 1.65
C ARG A 755 4.59 14.31 2.78
N GLY A 756 4.17 15.54 2.48
CA GLY A 756 3.94 16.58 3.46
C GLY A 756 4.28 17.97 2.94
N SER A 757 3.88 18.98 3.70
CA SER A 757 3.99 20.39 3.34
C SER A 757 5.40 20.94 3.14
N TYR A 758 6.45 20.11 3.22
CA TYR A 758 7.82 20.45 2.87
C TYR A 758 8.19 20.16 1.41
N VAL A 759 7.45 19.27 0.71
CA VAL A 759 7.69 18.94 -0.71
C VAL A 759 7.59 20.20 -1.56
N ALA A 760 8.65 20.53 -2.30
CA ALA A 760 8.71 21.75 -3.10
C ALA A 760 8.20 21.51 -4.53
N ILE A 761 8.63 20.41 -5.14
CA ILE A 761 8.38 20.07 -6.55
C ILE A 761 8.49 18.55 -6.75
N SER A 762 7.97 18.06 -7.88
CA SER A 762 8.14 16.68 -8.34
C SER A 762 8.96 16.61 -9.62
N ALA A 763 9.65 15.50 -9.85
CA ALA A 763 10.33 15.20 -11.11
C ALA A 763 10.28 13.68 -11.36
N PRO A 764 10.57 13.21 -12.60
CA PRO A 764 10.68 11.79 -12.90
C PRO A 764 11.62 11.09 -11.92
N GLY A 765 11.21 9.92 -11.44
CA GLY A 765 11.97 9.16 -10.45
C GLY A 765 11.57 7.70 -10.32
N VAL A 766 10.75 7.19 -11.23
CA VAL A 766 10.40 5.77 -11.35
C VAL A 766 10.91 5.30 -12.71
N ASP A 767 11.58 4.15 -12.73
CA ASP A 767 12.16 3.53 -13.93
C ASP A 767 13.04 4.50 -14.73
N ILE A 768 14.01 5.09 -14.03
CA ILE A 768 15.02 5.97 -14.62
C ILE A 768 16.26 5.16 -14.99
N LEU A 769 16.57 5.17 -16.28
CA LEU A 769 17.78 4.61 -16.86
C LEU A 769 18.96 5.52 -16.55
N SER A 770 19.99 4.97 -15.93
CA SER A 770 21.15 5.71 -15.44
C SER A 770 22.45 4.88 -15.48
N PRO A 771 23.64 5.52 -15.44
CA PRO A 771 24.92 4.85 -15.39
C PRO A 771 25.15 4.06 -14.09
N ALA A 772 25.94 3.01 -14.17
CA ALA A 772 26.41 2.20 -13.04
C ALA A 772 27.90 1.84 -13.23
N PRO A 773 28.66 1.55 -12.16
CA PRO A 773 30.09 1.31 -12.24
C PRO A 773 30.52 0.26 -13.28
N ASP A 774 31.75 0.40 -13.76
CA ASP A 774 32.40 -0.44 -14.78
C ASP A 774 31.78 -0.29 -16.19
N GLY A 775 31.34 0.92 -16.54
CA GLY A 775 30.73 1.21 -17.86
C GLY A 775 29.32 0.63 -18.05
N LYS A 776 28.63 0.30 -16.97
CA LYS A 776 27.32 -0.39 -16.96
C LYS A 776 26.16 0.59 -16.87
N TYR A 777 24.95 0.06 -16.97
CA TYR A 777 23.72 0.85 -16.85
C TYR A 777 22.67 0.07 -16.08
N GLN A 778 21.82 0.81 -15.36
CA GLN A 778 20.73 0.27 -14.57
C GLN A 778 19.46 1.10 -14.71
N MET A 779 18.34 0.42 -14.49
CA MET A 779 17.03 1.02 -14.25
C MET A 779 16.82 1.08 -12.74
N SER A 780 16.42 2.25 -12.22
CA SER A 780 16.18 2.41 -10.78
C SER A 780 15.07 3.41 -10.48
N SER A 781 14.51 3.28 -9.28
CA SER A 781 13.38 4.08 -8.80
C SER A 781 13.67 4.66 -7.42
N GLY A 782 13.38 5.95 -7.24
CA GLY A 782 13.60 6.69 -6.00
C GLY A 782 13.60 8.22 -6.16
N THR A 783 13.23 8.92 -5.08
CA THR A 783 13.29 10.40 -4.97
C THR A 783 14.70 10.99 -5.16
N SER A 784 15.72 10.16 -5.02
CA SER A 784 17.14 10.43 -5.31
C SER A 784 17.40 10.86 -6.76
N LEU A 785 16.74 10.21 -7.72
CA LEU A 785 16.88 10.47 -9.17
C LEU A 785 16.15 11.77 -9.55
N SER A 786 14.99 12.01 -8.94
CA SER A 786 14.23 13.25 -9.10
C SER A 786 15.01 14.47 -8.59
N ALA A 787 15.68 14.34 -7.44
CA ALA A 787 16.58 15.38 -6.92
C ALA A 787 17.77 15.65 -7.87
N ALA A 788 18.30 14.61 -8.51
CA ALA A 788 19.36 14.74 -9.52
C ALA A 788 18.87 15.52 -10.76
N TYR A 789 17.68 15.20 -11.28
CA TYR A 789 17.05 15.97 -12.36
C TYR A 789 16.84 17.45 -11.98
N VAL A 790 16.26 17.75 -10.81
CA VAL A 790 16.05 19.16 -10.40
C VAL A 790 17.37 19.90 -10.18
N SER A 791 18.41 19.23 -9.68
CA SER A 791 19.76 19.81 -9.56
C SER A 791 20.35 20.21 -10.92
N GLY A 792 20.13 19.38 -11.95
CA GLY A 792 20.54 19.72 -13.31
C GLY A 792 19.73 20.87 -13.92
N VAL A 793 18.40 20.92 -13.71
CA VAL A 793 17.58 22.06 -14.20
C VAL A 793 18.02 23.37 -13.56
N ALA A 794 18.31 23.36 -12.25
CA ALA A 794 18.90 24.49 -11.56
C ALA A 794 20.27 24.89 -12.16
N ALA A 795 21.08 23.93 -12.63
CA ALA A 795 22.34 24.23 -13.31
C ALA A 795 22.13 24.86 -14.69
N LEU A 796 21.15 24.40 -15.47
CA LEU A 796 20.79 25.05 -16.74
C LEU A 796 20.39 26.52 -16.54
N MET A 797 19.62 26.80 -15.49
CA MET A 797 19.20 28.14 -15.10
C MET A 797 20.38 29.03 -14.69
N ILE A 798 21.29 28.52 -13.85
CA ILE A 798 22.48 29.27 -13.42
C ILE A 798 23.45 29.50 -14.60
N ALA A 799 23.62 28.54 -15.52
CA ALA A 799 24.46 28.75 -16.70
C ALA A 799 23.90 29.83 -17.63
N ARG A 800 22.57 29.91 -17.77
CA ARG A 800 21.89 30.96 -18.56
C ARG A 800 21.98 32.35 -17.93
N ASN A 801 22.03 32.43 -16.61
CA ASN A 801 22.29 33.67 -15.89
C ASN A 801 23.09 33.39 -14.60
N PRO A 802 24.44 33.51 -14.65
CA PRO A 802 25.29 33.20 -13.49
C PRO A 802 24.98 34.03 -12.24
N GLY A 803 24.37 35.21 -12.40
CA GLY A 803 23.95 36.11 -11.33
C GLY A 803 22.61 35.78 -10.67
N ILE A 804 21.87 34.76 -11.13
CA ILE A 804 20.60 34.36 -10.52
C ILE A 804 20.80 33.91 -9.06
N SER A 805 19.94 34.40 -8.14
CA SER A 805 20.01 34.01 -6.73
C SER A 805 19.42 32.62 -6.50
N SER A 806 19.84 31.93 -5.44
CA SER A 806 19.26 30.63 -5.07
C SER A 806 17.77 30.71 -4.73
N ALA A 807 17.31 31.87 -4.23
CA ALA A 807 15.89 32.14 -4.00
C ALA A 807 15.11 32.25 -5.32
N ASP A 808 15.66 32.94 -6.31
CA ASP A 808 15.03 33.09 -7.64
C ASP A 808 15.04 31.78 -8.43
N VAL A 809 16.08 30.94 -8.29
CA VAL A 809 16.09 29.57 -8.83
C VAL A 809 14.93 28.76 -8.24
N ARG A 810 14.77 28.77 -6.91
CA ARG A 810 13.68 28.07 -6.24
C ARG A 810 12.31 28.63 -6.63
N ALA A 811 12.16 29.95 -6.70
CA ALA A 811 10.91 30.60 -7.08
C ALA A 811 10.50 30.27 -8.51
N THR A 812 11.46 30.34 -9.46
CA THR A 812 11.24 30.04 -10.88
C THR A 812 10.84 28.57 -11.06
N LEU A 813 11.60 27.62 -10.49
CA LEU A 813 11.27 26.19 -10.52
C LEU A 813 9.84 25.91 -10.04
N ILE A 814 9.40 26.57 -8.97
CA ILE A 814 8.05 26.45 -8.41
C ILE A 814 7.01 27.10 -9.33
N SER A 815 7.27 28.28 -9.89
CA SER A 815 6.28 29.01 -10.69
C SER A 815 6.11 28.46 -12.11
N THR A 816 7.11 27.76 -12.64
CA THR A 816 7.07 27.13 -13.97
C THR A 816 6.77 25.63 -13.91
N ALA A 817 6.47 25.08 -12.74
CA ALA A 817 6.07 23.69 -12.60
C ALA A 817 4.71 23.41 -13.26
N ARG A 818 4.59 22.28 -13.95
CA ARG A 818 3.32 21.76 -14.46
C ARG A 818 2.52 21.18 -13.30
N ASP A 819 1.51 21.91 -12.84
CA ASP A 819 0.60 21.51 -11.76
C ASP A 819 0.08 20.06 -11.93
N LEU A 820 0.13 19.26 -10.86
CA LEU A 820 -0.27 17.85 -10.84
C LEU A 820 -1.12 17.54 -9.59
N GLY A 821 -2.16 16.73 -9.77
CA GLY A 821 -3.06 16.36 -8.68
C GLY A 821 -4.14 17.44 -8.41
N PRO A 822 -4.44 17.76 -7.14
CA PRO A 822 -5.32 18.89 -6.81
C PRO A 822 -4.74 20.20 -7.34
N LYS A 823 -5.61 21.14 -7.78
CA LYS A 823 -5.16 22.41 -8.35
C LYS A 823 -4.32 23.24 -7.35
N GLY A 824 -3.11 23.59 -7.76
CA GLY A 824 -2.17 24.36 -6.98
C GLY A 824 -1.44 23.52 -5.93
N ARG A 825 -0.46 24.14 -5.26
CA ARG A 825 0.52 23.43 -4.44
C ARG A 825 -0.10 22.47 -3.42
N ASP A 826 0.33 21.21 -3.46
CA ASP A 826 -0.12 20.15 -2.56
C ASP A 826 1.04 19.44 -1.82
N ASP A 827 0.69 18.55 -0.89
CA ASP A 827 1.63 17.80 -0.04
C ASP A 827 2.23 16.55 -0.71
N GLN A 828 1.78 16.20 -1.92
CA GLN A 828 2.28 15.05 -2.68
C GLN A 828 3.23 15.46 -3.78
N PHE A 829 2.83 16.37 -4.69
CA PHE A 829 3.60 16.80 -5.86
C PHE A 829 4.32 18.14 -5.63
N GLY A 830 4.05 18.84 -4.52
CA GLY A 830 4.58 20.18 -4.29
C GLY A 830 3.92 21.14 -5.27
N ALA A 831 4.72 21.89 -6.04
CA ALA A 831 4.21 22.78 -7.09
C ALA A 831 3.76 22.04 -8.38
N GLY A 832 3.88 20.72 -8.44
CA GLY A 832 3.70 19.93 -9.67
C GLY A 832 5.04 19.43 -10.22
N GLN A 833 5.07 19.06 -11.50
CA GLN A 833 6.27 18.54 -12.16
C GLN A 833 7.19 19.68 -12.64
N ALA A 834 8.51 19.53 -12.42
CA ALA A 834 9.51 20.34 -13.11
C ALA A 834 9.38 20.26 -14.64
N ASP A 835 9.32 21.42 -15.29
CA ASP A 835 9.50 21.61 -16.74
C ASP A 835 10.80 22.39 -16.94
N ALA A 836 11.81 21.74 -17.51
CA ALA A 836 13.14 22.31 -17.68
C ALA A 836 13.14 23.45 -18.70
N PHE A 837 12.41 23.30 -19.81
CA PHE A 837 12.32 24.36 -20.82
C PHE A 837 11.64 25.61 -20.26
N SER A 838 10.52 25.44 -19.55
CA SER A 838 9.78 26.56 -18.98
C SER A 838 10.60 27.27 -17.88
N ALA A 839 11.29 26.50 -17.01
CA ALA A 839 12.17 27.05 -15.98
C ALA A 839 13.36 27.82 -16.56
N VAL A 840 14.06 27.26 -17.55
CA VAL A 840 15.20 27.92 -18.21
C VAL A 840 14.74 29.11 -19.05
N SER A 841 13.59 29.03 -19.72
CA SER A 841 13.04 30.13 -20.53
C SER A 841 12.64 31.35 -19.70
N ALA A 842 12.14 31.14 -18.48
CA ALA A 842 11.76 32.21 -17.56
C ALA A 842 12.97 33.00 -17.01
N VAL A 843 14.18 32.42 -17.06
CA VAL A 843 15.41 33.12 -16.68
C VAL A 843 15.82 34.08 -17.80
N ALA A 844 15.86 35.38 -17.53
CA ALA A 844 16.46 36.35 -18.43
C ALA A 844 17.97 36.03 -18.61
N PRO A 845 18.51 35.95 -19.84
CA PRO A 845 19.95 35.79 -20.05
C PRO A 845 20.75 36.85 -19.31
N ALA A 846 21.97 36.54 -18.90
CA ALA A 846 22.88 37.56 -18.39
C ALA A 846 22.99 38.72 -19.40
N PRO A 847 22.93 40.00 -18.98
CA PRO A 847 23.16 41.11 -19.88
C PRO A 847 24.54 40.93 -20.51
N MET A 848 24.63 40.93 -21.85
CA MET A 848 25.91 40.88 -22.54
C MET A 848 26.78 41.99 -21.98
N ALA A 849 27.90 41.62 -21.34
CA ALA A 849 28.94 42.57 -21.04
C ALA A 849 29.32 43.24 -22.37
N ALA A 850 29.08 44.54 -22.49
CA ALA A 850 29.46 45.29 -23.67
C ALA A 850 30.94 45.01 -23.91
N ALA A 851 31.27 44.46 -25.08
CA ALA A 851 32.64 44.12 -25.42
C ALA A 851 33.49 45.37 -25.19
N SER A 852 34.42 45.29 -24.24
CA SER A 852 35.34 46.38 -23.98
C SER A 852 36.23 46.51 -25.21
N ASP A 853 35.88 47.46 -26.07
CA ASP A 853 36.66 47.88 -27.22
C ASP A 853 37.97 48.51 -26.74
N ASN A 854 38.90 47.65 -26.34
CA ASN A 854 40.30 47.97 -26.19
C ASN A 854 40.97 47.90 -27.57
N GLY A 855 40.43 48.65 -28.52
CA GLY A 855 41.17 49.10 -29.68
C GLY A 855 42.35 49.96 -29.23
N ASP A 856 43.54 49.62 -29.73
CA ASP A 856 44.78 50.41 -29.74
C ASP A 856 45.17 51.24 -28.49
N LYS A 857 46.23 50.78 -27.82
CA LYS A 857 47.49 51.55 -27.72
C LYS A 857 48.67 50.70 -27.26
N ARG A 858 49.52 50.37 -28.24
CA ARG A 858 50.99 50.16 -28.20
C ARG A 858 51.61 49.40 -27.02
#